data_AF-A0A7X9G362-F1
#
_entry.id   AF-A0A7X9G362-F1
#
_cell.length_a   1.000
_cell.length_b   1.000
_cell.length_c   1.000
_cell.angle_alpha   90.00
_cell.angle_beta   90.00
_cell.angle_gamma   90.00
#
_symmetry.space_group_name_H-M   'P 1'
#
loop_
_entity.id
_entity.type
_entity.pdbx_description
1 polymer ?
#
loop_
_entity_poly.entity_id
_entity_poly.type
_entity_poly.pdbx_seq_one_letter_code
_entity_poly.pdbx_strand_id
1 'polypeptide(L)'
;MHKILCLAIFLASLLTAADNHREAEVFFKEYLAELPRLQKAMNSTPEGWSEAGKKIAAAVALAPDNWLYAHCDQFHRVCGIHARGLSHSERTSLYRRFLADARQFKKTFPVIPDQRFRSVFRNPHFQINPFPTHRFTAGLSAEERREMIDIFADLRTMVQAEEMERIDQNADRFQNQKEVFVYLNAVTTPLEFIIDNHTAFQLSHAAEKEFLRRYANSPGLFCQYYNHKNRFPMVMEERHDDFDTTFALLKKLLDDQELFDLLQKIKQKEYDARRLELLALKQYVNSNLTPEALLKILIDYFRALETCIGREITTKDVFQYTGSLRDASQWILGKVAPKANFSHLAKQAIAKYCDNSSDDVSDLEFLVALGEQRRQNNAAVYQALGEIRSRAAGLRQLKSHLLLRGNPADIAYQMVANDLYNLAVKESQTTIEELFPAFIITFHPFPHFNIAEASYHSLEGCGNQDGIFLLDMSRLFHFSFASRTYSERARLSNDFPTRQRRLLYDDAGYCLAITAEAIGIYDISQNRWTLIRDLSGDDITGAAIVSDRLYYLCGGSTIASHIALHSCDLQGNRRKMHFSTRRRGGVPELPGVTVGSTTDLVKYGRDRLIFSFGVMQGSQGGICEFDTTAETLRWRWKMRLRPTYNMLQKMPDGRILGTAFHAQYFILKDDRPELFLAAVEPGHPAIRSTRYHLAVRDGWVLQGLLTAEDILINPHRQLYVNLKDPAATPSLWLPQGDSVLPLGAAGFAIQTAVGIYTFENRK
;
A
#
# COMPACT_ATOMS: atom_id res chain seq x y z
N MET A 1 22.20 58.84 -35.20
CA MET A 1 20.83 58.42 -34.84
C MET A 1 20.63 56.91 -34.86
N HIS A 2 20.71 56.20 -36.00
CA HIS A 2 20.37 54.76 -36.09
C HIS A 2 20.95 53.86 -34.99
N LYS A 3 22.26 53.92 -34.71
CA LYS A 3 22.90 53.12 -33.63
C LYS A 3 22.33 53.38 -32.22
N ILE A 4 21.88 54.60 -31.94
CA ILE A 4 21.28 54.99 -30.65
C ILE A 4 19.84 54.46 -30.56
N LEU A 5 19.09 54.51 -31.67
CA LEU A 5 17.74 53.92 -31.73
C LEU A 5 17.78 52.39 -31.56
N CYS A 6 18.72 51.70 -32.20
CA CYS A 6 18.94 50.27 -31.99
C CYS A 6 19.29 49.94 -30.54
N LEU A 7 20.17 50.75 -29.90
CA LEU A 7 20.54 50.56 -28.50
C LEU A 7 19.35 50.82 -27.55
N ALA A 8 18.54 51.85 -27.81
CA ALA A 8 17.35 52.16 -27.02
C ALA A 8 16.26 51.08 -27.15
N ILE A 9 16.03 50.55 -28.36
CA ILE A 9 15.12 49.41 -28.60
C ILE A 9 15.65 48.16 -27.87
N PHE A 10 16.95 47.86 -27.98
CA PHE A 10 17.57 46.72 -27.30
C PHE A 10 17.46 46.84 -25.76
N LEU A 11 17.70 48.02 -25.19
CA LEU A 11 17.53 48.27 -23.76
C LEU A 11 16.06 48.18 -23.31
N ALA A 12 15.11 48.70 -24.11
CA ALA A 12 13.68 48.53 -23.84
C ALA A 12 13.26 47.05 -23.86
N SER A 13 13.71 46.27 -24.86
CA SER A 13 13.45 44.82 -24.93
C SER A 13 14.09 44.03 -23.78
N LEU A 14 15.25 44.45 -23.27
CA LEU A 14 15.88 43.84 -22.10
C LEU A 14 15.11 44.16 -20.80
N LEU A 15 14.60 45.38 -20.66
CA LEU A 15 13.80 45.77 -19.49
C LEU A 15 12.46 45.03 -19.46
N THR A 16 11.74 44.96 -20.58
CA THR A 16 10.47 44.20 -20.65
C THR A 16 10.68 42.70 -20.46
N ALA A 17 11.79 42.12 -20.97
CA ALA A 17 12.13 40.72 -20.69
C ALA A 17 12.41 40.48 -19.20
N ALA A 18 13.14 41.38 -18.53
CA ALA A 18 13.42 41.28 -17.11
C ALA A 18 12.16 41.37 -16.23
N ASP A 19 11.23 42.26 -16.57
CA ASP A 19 9.94 42.38 -15.88
C ASP A 19 9.07 41.13 -16.12
N ASN A 20 8.99 40.63 -17.37
CA ASN A 20 8.26 39.40 -17.69
C ASN A 20 8.79 38.18 -16.92
N HIS A 21 10.11 37.99 -16.83
CA HIS A 21 10.69 36.89 -16.05
C HIS A 21 10.38 36.99 -14.55
N ARG A 22 10.36 38.21 -14.01
CA ARG A 22 10.01 38.47 -12.61
C ARG A 22 8.54 38.18 -12.34
N GLU A 23 7.64 38.58 -13.24
CA GLU A 23 6.21 38.29 -13.14
C GLU A 23 5.93 36.79 -13.29
N ALA A 24 6.61 36.11 -14.23
CA ALA A 24 6.55 34.65 -14.37
C ALA A 24 6.98 33.92 -13.09
N GLU A 25 8.01 34.41 -12.38
CA GLU A 25 8.45 33.85 -11.10
C GLU A 25 7.39 34.03 -9.99
N VAL A 26 6.61 35.11 -10.01
CA VAL A 26 5.49 35.32 -9.07
C VAL A 26 4.39 34.29 -9.33
N PHE A 27 3.90 34.17 -10.57
CA PHE A 27 2.89 33.17 -10.93
C PHE A 27 3.35 31.74 -10.62
N PHE A 28 4.63 31.41 -10.84
CA PHE A 28 5.17 30.10 -10.51
C PHE A 28 5.24 29.84 -8.99
N LYS A 29 5.58 30.85 -8.18
CA LYS A 29 5.58 30.76 -6.71
C LYS A 29 4.17 30.57 -6.15
N GLU A 30 3.19 31.29 -6.68
CA GLU A 30 1.77 31.12 -6.31
C GLU A 30 1.27 29.72 -6.68
N TYR A 31 1.58 29.25 -7.89
CA TYR A 31 1.27 27.90 -8.33
C TYR A 31 1.85 26.83 -7.38
N LEU A 32 3.14 26.92 -7.04
CA LEU A 32 3.78 26.00 -6.09
C LEU A 32 3.27 26.15 -4.65
N ALA A 33 2.63 27.26 -4.29
CA ALA A 33 1.99 27.44 -2.99
C ALA A 33 0.62 26.74 -2.92
N GLU A 34 -0.12 26.69 -4.03
CA GLU A 34 -1.42 25.99 -4.13
C GLU A 34 -1.27 24.48 -4.34
N LEU A 35 -0.20 24.05 -5.00
CA LEU A 35 -0.01 22.66 -5.41
C LEU A 35 -0.12 21.62 -4.27
N PRO A 36 0.42 21.84 -3.03
CA PRO A 36 0.24 20.92 -1.92
C PRO A 36 -1.22 20.79 -1.45
N ARG A 37 -2.04 21.86 -1.55
CA ARG A 37 -3.49 21.80 -1.25
C ARG A 37 -4.22 20.95 -2.28
N LEU A 38 -3.79 21.03 -3.54
CA LEU A 38 -4.43 20.36 -4.67
C LEU A 38 -4.04 18.87 -4.83
N GLN A 39 -2.92 18.44 -4.25
CA GLN A 39 -2.43 17.06 -4.37
C GLN A 39 -2.87 16.11 -3.25
N LYS A 40 -3.53 16.63 -2.19
CA LYS A 40 -4.01 15.82 -1.06
C LYS A 40 -4.94 14.67 -1.47
N ALA A 41 -5.72 14.86 -2.52
CA ALA A 41 -6.71 13.90 -2.99
C ALA A 41 -6.10 12.94 -4.04
N MET A 42 -5.48 11.85 -3.58
CA MET A 42 -4.86 10.83 -4.45
C MET A 42 -5.78 10.40 -5.61
N ASN A 43 -5.31 10.60 -6.84
CA ASN A 43 -6.00 10.24 -8.08
C ASN A 43 -7.39 10.92 -8.24
N SER A 44 -7.46 12.22 -7.97
CA SER A 44 -8.56 13.11 -8.35
C SER A 44 -8.07 14.55 -8.52
N THR A 45 -8.76 15.35 -9.34
CA THR A 45 -8.53 16.81 -9.40
C THR A 45 -9.53 17.55 -8.50
N PRO A 46 -9.11 18.17 -7.38
CA PRO A 46 -9.99 18.91 -6.49
C PRO A 46 -10.31 20.32 -7.00
N GLU A 47 -11.20 21.01 -6.28
CA GLU A 47 -11.61 22.38 -6.60
C GLU A 47 -10.44 23.37 -6.57
N GLY A 48 -10.36 24.20 -7.62
CA GLY A 48 -9.25 25.11 -7.88
C GLY A 48 -8.10 24.51 -8.72
N TRP A 49 -8.17 23.23 -9.14
CA TRP A 49 -7.16 22.65 -10.04
C TRP A 49 -6.97 23.50 -11.31
N SER A 50 -8.08 23.84 -11.98
CA SER A 50 -8.08 24.69 -13.18
C SER A 50 -7.45 26.08 -12.95
N GLU A 51 -7.74 26.71 -11.80
CA GLU A 51 -7.21 28.04 -11.46
C GLU A 51 -5.70 28.02 -11.18
N ALA A 52 -5.18 26.96 -10.55
CA ALA A 52 -3.73 26.75 -10.45
C ALA A 52 -3.11 26.49 -11.85
N GLY A 53 -3.82 25.74 -12.70
CA GLY A 53 -3.45 25.54 -14.10
C GLY A 53 -3.27 26.84 -14.88
N LYS A 54 -4.13 27.84 -14.66
CA LYS A 54 -3.96 29.18 -15.25
C LYS A 54 -2.68 29.88 -14.79
N LYS A 55 -2.29 29.75 -13.51
CA LYS A 55 -1.06 30.37 -12.99
C LYS A 55 0.19 29.77 -13.63
N ILE A 56 0.28 28.45 -13.72
CA ILE A 56 1.45 27.81 -14.37
C ILE A 56 1.48 28.11 -15.87
N ALA A 57 0.32 28.15 -16.54
CA ALA A 57 0.23 28.57 -17.95
C ALA A 57 0.64 30.04 -18.17
N ALA A 58 0.30 30.95 -17.24
CA ALA A 58 0.73 32.34 -17.28
C ALA A 58 2.26 32.47 -17.11
N ALA A 59 2.85 31.71 -16.19
CA ALA A 59 4.31 31.66 -16.02
C ALA A 59 5.02 31.16 -17.30
N VAL A 60 4.46 30.15 -17.99
CA VAL A 60 4.97 29.68 -19.28
C VAL A 60 4.79 30.72 -20.39
N ALA A 61 3.68 31.45 -20.43
CA ALA A 61 3.44 32.49 -21.44
C ALA A 61 4.41 33.68 -21.30
N LEU A 62 4.78 34.04 -20.07
CA LEU A 62 5.70 35.14 -19.76
C LEU A 62 7.19 34.75 -19.88
N ALA A 63 7.54 33.49 -19.60
CA ALA A 63 8.89 32.96 -19.71
C ALA A 63 8.92 31.59 -20.46
N PRO A 64 8.66 31.58 -21.78
CA PRO A 64 8.52 30.36 -22.57
C PRO A 64 9.82 29.56 -22.78
N ASP A 65 10.96 30.18 -22.47
CA ASP A 65 12.30 29.58 -22.44
C ASP A 65 12.63 28.91 -21.09
N ASN A 66 11.74 28.98 -20.10
CA ASN A 66 11.94 28.33 -18.81
C ASN A 66 11.44 26.87 -18.83
N TRP A 67 12.39 25.94 -18.95
CA TRP A 67 12.12 24.49 -18.96
C TRP A 67 11.32 24.01 -17.73
N LEU A 68 11.53 24.59 -16.54
CA LEU A 68 10.87 24.13 -15.32
C LEU A 68 9.38 24.48 -15.34
N TYR A 69 9.04 25.66 -15.85
CA TYR A 69 7.65 26.11 -15.95
C TYR A 69 6.91 25.26 -17.00
N ALA A 70 7.51 25.07 -18.18
CA ALA A 70 6.94 24.24 -19.26
C ALA A 70 6.71 22.78 -18.80
N HIS A 71 7.68 22.19 -18.09
CA HIS A 71 7.54 20.84 -17.54
C HIS A 71 6.41 20.74 -16.49
N CYS A 72 6.25 21.75 -15.64
CA CYS A 72 5.19 21.76 -14.62
C CYS A 72 3.80 21.99 -15.23
N ASP A 73 3.67 22.86 -16.24
CA ASP A 73 2.44 23.08 -17.01
C ASP A 73 1.96 21.79 -17.70
N GLN A 74 2.86 21.15 -18.44
CA GLN A 74 2.58 19.87 -19.11
C GLN A 74 2.11 18.79 -18.12
N PHE A 75 2.82 18.62 -17.01
CA PHE A 75 2.48 17.62 -16.01
C PHE A 75 1.15 17.94 -15.29
N HIS A 76 0.89 19.22 -15.02
CA HIS A 76 -0.38 19.69 -14.46
C HIS A 76 -1.57 19.37 -15.37
N ARG A 77 -1.43 19.59 -16.69
CA ARG A 77 -2.49 19.30 -17.66
C ARG A 77 -2.82 17.81 -17.74
N VAL A 78 -1.82 16.93 -17.83
CA VAL A 78 -2.08 15.48 -17.97
C VAL A 78 -2.64 14.87 -16.68
N CYS A 79 -2.30 15.38 -15.51
CA CYS A 79 -2.98 15.02 -14.25
C CYS A 79 -4.49 15.34 -14.24
N GLY A 80 -4.98 16.17 -15.17
CA GLY A 80 -6.40 16.37 -15.47
C GLY A 80 -7.18 15.09 -15.77
N ILE A 81 -6.49 14.00 -16.16
CA ILE A 81 -7.06 12.66 -16.42
C ILE A 81 -7.90 12.10 -15.26
N HIS A 82 -7.62 12.56 -14.04
CA HIS A 82 -8.30 12.13 -12.81
C HIS A 82 -9.57 12.94 -12.49
N ALA A 83 -10.01 13.84 -13.37
CA ALA A 83 -11.27 14.55 -13.20
C ALA A 83 -12.48 13.59 -13.25
N ARG A 84 -13.46 13.83 -12.36
CA ARG A 84 -14.68 13.02 -12.30
C ARG A 84 -15.55 13.29 -13.54
N GLY A 85 -16.14 12.24 -14.09
CA GLY A 85 -17.11 12.37 -15.18
C GLY A 85 -16.52 12.54 -16.59
N LEU A 86 -15.19 12.56 -16.76
CA LEU A 86 -14.59 12.57 -18.10
C LEU A 86 -15.09 11.39 -18.95
N SER A 87 -15.41 11.67 -20.20
CA SER A 87 -15.64 10.69 -21.27
C SER A 87 -14.34 10.00 -21.70
N HIS A 88 -14.44 8.96 -22.53
CA HIS A 88 -13.26 8.35 -23.15
C HIS A 88 -12.50 9.36 -24.03
N SER A 89 -13.21 10.04 -24.94
CA SER A 89 -12.63 11.00 -25.89
C SER A 89 -11.85 12.13 -25.21
N GLU A 90 -12.31 12.64 -24.06
CA GLU A 90 -11.58 13.65 -23.29
C GLU A 90 -10.28 13.09 -22.68
N ARG A 91 -10.30 11.85 -22.17
CA ARG A 91 -9.08 11.18 -21.66
C ARG A 91 -8.06 10.96 -22.77
N THR A 92 -8.50 10.42 -23.90
CA THR A 92 -7.72 10.24 -25.12
C THR A 92 -7.09 11.57 -25.57
N SER A 93 -7.86 12.65 -25.55
CA SER A 93 -7.41 14.00 -25.93
C SER A 93 -6.32 14.55 -24.99
N LEU A 94 -6.44 14.32 -23.68
CA LEU A 94 -5.42 14.70 -22.70
C LEU A 94 -4.08 13.97 -22.94
N TYR A 95 -4.11 12.67 -23.22
CA TYR A 95 -2.89 11.91 -23.52
C TYR A 95 -2.26 12.29 -24.86
N ARG A 96 -3.06 12.47 -25.92
CA ARG A 96 -2.56 12.96 -27.23
C ARG A 96 -1.91 14.34 -27.11
N ARG A 97 -2.50 15.25 -26.33
CA ARG A 97 -1.91 16.55 -26.03
C ARG A 97 -0.60 16.40 -25.25
N PHE A 98 -0.55 15.56 -24.22
CA PHE A 98 0.68 15.29 -23.46
C PHE A 98 1.81 14.78 -24.37
N LEU A 99 1.53 13.87 -25.31
CA LEU A 99 2.49 13.36 -26.28
C LEU A 99 3.04 14.46 -27.20
N ALA A 100 2.18 15.35 -27.70
CA ALA A 100 2.59 16.49 -28.52
C ALA A 100 3.43 17.49 -27.71
N ASP A 101 2.96 17.87 -26.52
CA ASP A 101 3.67 18.75 -25.57
C ASP A 101 5.06 18.17 -25.22
N ALA A 102 5.15 16.86 -24.95
CA ALA A 102 6.41 16.17 -24.61
C ALA A 102 7.43 16.18 -25.76
N ARG A 103 6.99 15.88 -26.98
CA ARG A 103 7.83 15.92 -28.19
C ARG A 103 8.39 17.32 -28.41
N GLN A 104 7.55 18.34 -28.25
CA GLN A 104 7.98 19.74 -28.36
C GLN A 104 8.91 20.15 -27.21
N PHE A 105 8.62 19.74 -25.97
CA PHE A 105 9.43 20.01 -24.79
C PHE A 105 10.86 19.49 -24.94
N LYS A 106 11.03 18.22 -25.36
CA LYS A 106 12.35 17.62 -25.63
C LYS A 106 13.11 18.32 -26.75
N LYS A 107 12.41 18.84 -27.77
CA LYS A 107 12.99 19.60 -28.87
C LYS A 107 13.46 21.00 -28.44
N THR A 108 12.69 21.68 -27.59
CA THR A 108 13.04 23.01 -27.05
C THR A 108 14.13 22.92 -25.98
N PHE A 109 14.10 21.88 -25.13
CA PHE A 109 14.98 21.71 -23.98
C PHE A 109 15.76 20.39 -24.03
N PRO A 110 16.72 20.24 -24.96
CA PRO A 110 17.50 19.00 -25.10
C PRO A 110 18.44 18.73 -23.92
N VAL A 111 18.78 19.75 -23.11
CA VAL A 111 19.62 19.62 -21.92
C VAL A 111 18.89 20.19 -20.71
N ILE A 112 18.53 19.31 -19.77
CA ILE A 112 17.89 19.67 -18.50
C ILE A 112 18.92 19.54 -17.37
N PRO A 113 19.31 20.63 -16.69
CA PRO A 113 20.34 20.61 -15.65
C PRO A 113 19.98 19.74 -14.45
N ASP A 114 18.71 19.75 -14.02
CA ASP A 114 18.25 18.99 -12.87
C ASP A 114 17.84 17.56 -13.29
N GLN A 115 18.60 16.57 -12.85
CA GLN A 115 18.34 15.16 -13.13
C GLN A 115 16.94 14.69 -12.70
N ARG A 116 16.32 15.34 -11.71
CA ARG A 116 14.98 14.98 -11.20
C ARG A 116 13.85 15.27 -12.19
N PHE A 117 14.09 16.13 -13.18
CA PHE A 117 13.13 16.57 -14.20
C PHE A 117 13.54 16.14 -15.62
N ARG A 118 14.54 15.27 -15.77
CA ARG A 118 14.97 14.80 -17.10
C ARG A 118 13.89 13.99 -17.84
N SER A 119 13.00 13.32 -17.10
CA SER A 119 11.92 12.52 -17.64
C SER A 119 10.60 13.30 -17.64
N VAL A 120 9.96 13.43 -18.82
CA VAL A 120 8.63 14.06 -18.92
C VAL A 120 7.53 13.27 -18.21
N PHE A 121 7.80 11.99 -17.91
CA PHE A 121 6.90 11.10 -17.20
C PHE A 121 7.01 11.22 -15.67
N ARG A 122 7.93 12.06 -15.16
CA ARG A 122 8.15 12.25 -13.72
C ARG A 122 8.38 13.71 -13.35
N ASN A 123 7.47 14.29 -12.57
CA ASN A 123 7.66 15.60 -11.94
C ASN A 123 7.81 15.45 -10.41
N PRO A 124 8.94 15.83 -9.78
CA PRO A 124 9.14 15.71 -8.33
C PRO A 124 8.28 16.67 -7.51
N HIS A 125 7.59 17.64 -8.14
CA HIS A 125 6.54 18.44 -7.49
C HIS A 125 5.17 17.75 -7.48
N PHE A 126 5.04 16.53 -8.02
CA PHE A 126 3.77 15.80 -8.10
C PHE A 126 3.85 14.42 -7.43
N GLN A 127 2.87 14.17 -6.56
CA GLN A 127 2.64 12.86 -5.94
C GLN A 127 1.61 12.00 -6.71
N ILE A 128 0.99 12.55 -7.76
CA ILE A 128 -0.04 11.88 -8.57
C ILE A 128 0.60 11.29 -9.83
N ASN A 129 0.38 10.00 -10.08
CA ASN A 129 0.73 9.37 -11.37
C ASN A 129 -0.44 9.55 -12.37
N PRO A 130 -0.24 10.22 -13.52
CA PRO A 130 -1.27 10.37 -14.55
C PRO A 130 -1.40 9.17 -15.51
N PHE A 131 -0.61 8.11 -15.36
CA PHE A 131 -0.59 6.92 -16.22
C PHE A 131 -1.01 5.59 -15.53
N PRO A 132 -2.14 5.51 -14.80
CA PRO A 132 -2.54 4.28 -14.10
C PRO A 132 -3.11 3.21 -15.05
N THR A 133 -2.25 2.39 -15.67
CA THR A 133 -2.59 1.33 -16.64
C THR A 133 -3.77 0.44 -16.22
N HIS A 134 -3.82 0.01 -14.96
CA HIS A 134 -4.88 -0.84 -14.41
C HIS A 134 -6.28 -0.19 -14.34
N ARG A 135 -6.41 1.13 -14.54
CA ARG A 135 -7.71 1.84 -14.43
C ARG A 135 -8.49 1.97 -15.73
N PHE A 136 -7.86 1.71 -16.88
CA PHE A 136 -8.42 2.08 -18.18
C PHE A 136 -8.96 0.92 -19.01
N THR A 137 -8.78 -0.34 -18.62
CA THR A 137 -9.34 -1.47 -19.38
C THR A 137 -10.79 -1.80 -18.99
N ALA A 138 -11.19 -1.53 -17.74
CA ALA A 138 -12.51 -1.82 -17.24
C ALA A 138 -13.60 -0.89 -17.84
N GLY A 139 -14.39 -1.44 -18.77
CA GLY A 139 -15.62 -0.82 -19.30
C GLY A 139 -15.51 -0.17 -20.68
N LEU A 140 -14.34 -0.20 -21.33
CA LEU A 140 -14.16 0.30 -22.70
C LEU A 140 -14.69 -0.66 -23.78
N SER A 141 -15.10 -0.09 -24.91
CA SER A 141 -15.32 -0.83 -26.17
C SER A 141 -14.01 -1.40 -26.76
N ALA A 142 -14.10 -2.21 -27.80
CA ALA A 142 -12.93 -2.73 -28.51
C ALA A 142 -12.16 -1.62 -29.24
N GLU A 143 -12.87 -0.67 -29.85
CA GLU A 143 -12.32 0.49 -30.54
C GLU A 143 -11.63 1.45 -29.56
N GLU A 144 -12.31 1.78 -28.46
CA GLU A 144 -11.77 2.59 -27.36
C GLU A 144 -10.51 1.97 -26.76
N ARG A 145 -10.48 0.63 -26.59
CA ARG A 145 -9.26 -0.04 -26.11
C ARG A 145 -8.13 0.04 -27.13
N ARG A 146 -8.40 -0.16 -28.42
CA ARG A 146 -7.37 -0.05 -29.48
C ARG A 146 -6.77 1.36 -29.52
N GLU A 147 -7.61 2.39 -29.45
CA GLU A 147 -7.16 3.78 -29.39
C GLU A 147 -6.23 4.05 -28.18
N MET A 148 -6.54 3.46 -27.03
CA MET A 148 -5.70 3.53 -25.83
C MET A 148 -4.41 2.73 -25.94
N ILE A 149 -4.41 1.56 -26.60
CA ILE A 149 -3.20 0.75 -26.85
C ILE A 149 -2.22 1.54 -27.71
N ASP A 150 -2.71 2.20 -28.77
CA ASP A 150 -1.89 3.02 -29.66
C ASP A 150 -1.27 4.22 -28.91
N ILE A 151 -2.06 4.90 -28.06
CA ILE A 151 -1.57 6.00 -27.21
C ILE A 151 -0.50 5.51 -26.23
N PHE A 152 -0.72 4.37 -25.57
CA PHE A 152 0.25 3.83 -24.61
C PHE A 152 1.50 3.26 -25.30
N ALA A 153 1.40 2.81 -26.56
CA ALA A 153 2.57 2.49 -27.40
C ALA A 153 3.42 3.73 -27.72
N ASP A 154 2.77 4.86 -27.99
CA ASP A 154 3.42 6.16 -28.22
C ASP A 154 4.13 6.68 -26.95
N LEU A 155 3.47 6.56 -25.79
CA LEU A 155 4.06 6.90 -24.48
C LEU A 155 5.27 6.00 -24.19
N ARG A 156 5.11 4.69 -24.34
CA ARG A 156 6.17 3.69 -24.13
C ARG A 156 7.39 3.91 -25.01
N THR A 157 7.20 4.23 -26.30
CA THR A 157 8.29 4.55 -27.23
C THR A 157 9.13 5.73 -26.74
N MET A 158 8.48 6.75 -26.16
CA MET A 158 9.15 7.91 -25.60
C MET A 158 9.87 7.61 -24.28
N VAL A 159 9.26 6.83 -23.38
CA VAL A 159 9.92 6.31 -22.15
C VAL A 159 11.15 5.50 -22.51
N GLN A 160 11.05 4.61 -23.49
CA GLN A 160 12.17 3.81 -23.97
C GLN A 160 13.31 4.70 -24.48
N ALA A 161 13.01 5.76 -25.24
CA ALA A 161 14.02 6.74 -25.69
C ALA A 161 14.69 7.52 -24.53
N GLU A 162 13.99 7.78 -23.42
CA GLU A 162 14.59 8.38 -22.22
C GLU A 162 15.48 7.39 -21.44
N GLU A 163 15.13 6.11 -21.43
CA GLU A 163 15.89 5.06 -20.76
C GLU A 163 17.06 4.52 -21.62
N MET A 164 17.06 4.73 -22.95
CA MET A 164 18.16 4.34 -23.83
C MET A 164 19.51 4.92 -23.38
N GLU A 165 19.57 6.17 -22.91
CA GLU A 165 20.81 6.78 -22.38
C GLU A 165 21.41 5.93 -21.23
N ARG A 166 20.56 5.29 -20.42
CA ARG A 166 21.00 4.40 -19.32
C ARG A 166 21.31 2.99 -19.80
N ILE A 167 20.62 2.49 -20.82
CA ILE A 167 20.89 1.19 -21.45
C ILE A 167 22.27 1.22 -22.13
N ASP A 168 22.57 2.28 -22.89
CA ASP A 168 23.81 2.46 -23.64
C ASP A 168 25.03 2.76 -22.76
N GLN A 169 24.81 3.30 -21.54
CA GLN A 169 25.86 3.45 -20.52
C GLN A 169 26.39 2.11 -19.98
N ASN A 170 25.71 0.99 -20.25
CA ASN A 170 26.15 -0.34 -19.84
C ASN A 170 26.72 -1.11 -21.04
N ALA A 171 27.94 -1.62 -20.91
CA ALA A 171 28.59 -2.48 -21.90
C ALA A 171 27.87 -3.84 -22.06
N ASP A 172 28.34 -4.68 -22.99
CA ASP A 172 27.82 -6.04 -23.27
C ASP A 172 27.93 -7.03 -22.07
N ARG A 173 28.53 -6.58 -20.97
CA ARG A 173 28.61 -7.26 -19.67
C ARG A 173 28.55 -6.24 -18.53
N PHE A 174 27.86 -6.60 -17.45
CA PHE A 174 27.82 -5.84 -16.22
C PHE A 174 29.14 -6.02 -15.44
N GLN A 175 29.69 -4.93 -14.91
CA GLN A 175 30.88 -4.95 -14.05
C GLN A 175 30.53 -5.13 -12.57
N ASN A 176 29.30 -4.79 -12.16
CA ASN A 176 28.87 -4.83 -10.76
C ASN A 176 27.34 -4.91 -10.60
N GLN A 177 26.89 -5.17 -9.38
CA GLN A 177 25.47 -5.32 -9.04
C GLN A 177 24.63 -4.06 -9.25
N LYS A 178 25.23 -2.86 -9.17
CA LYS A 178 24.52 -1.59 -9.38
C LYS A 178 24.14 -1.41 -10.85
N GLU A 179 25.04 -1.78 -11.77
CA GLU A 179 24.76 -1.80 -13.20
C GLU A 179 23.61 -2.76 -13.54
N VAL A 180 23.62 -3.99 -12.99
CA VAL A 180 22.50 -4.94 -13.13
C VAL A 180 21.17 -4.31 -12.72
N PHE A 181 21.12 -3.64 -11.56
CA PHE A 181 19.90 -3.00 -11.07
C PHE A 181 19.47 -1.78 -11.91
N VAL A 182 20.40 -0.91 -12.30
CA VAL A 182 20.10 0.26 -13.15
C VAL A 182 19.60 -0.19 -14.52
N TYR A 183 20.27 -1.15 -15.13
CA TYR A 183 19.86 -1.73 -16.41
C TYR A 183 18.50 -2.41 -16.33
N LEU A 184 18.26 -3.22 -15.29
CA LEU A 184 16.99 -3.92 -15.12
C LEU A 184 15.83 -2.94 -14.97
N ASN A 185 16.01 -1.84 -14.22
CA ASN A 185 15.00 -0.79 -14.17
C ASN A 185 14.79 -0.15 -15.56
N ALA A 186 15.86 0.22 -16.26
CA ALA A 186 15.76 0.87 -17.57
C ALA A 186 15.02 0.01 -18.62
N VAL A 187 15.22 -1.31 -18.64
CA VAL A 187 14.47 -2.22 -19.55
C VAL A 187 13.07 -2.59 -19.07
N THR A 188 12.75 -2.41 -17.78
CA THR A 188 11.41 -2.73 -17.24
C THR A 188 10.49 -1.51 -17.09
N THR A 189 11.01 -0.29 -16.97
CA THR A 189 10.19 0.95 -16.91
C THR A 189 9.26 1.11 -18.14
N PRO A 190 9.66 0.81 -19.39
CA PRO A 190 8.73 0.83 -20.52
C PRO A 190 7.59 -0.19 -20.42
N LEU A 191 7.75 -1.28 -19.66
CA LEU A 191 6.71 -2.30 -19.46
C LEU A 191 5.56 -1.79 -18.56
N GLU A 192 5.81 -0.78 -17.72
CA GLU A 192 4.76 -0.13 -16.90
C GLU A 192 3.69 0.58 -17.74
N PHE A 193 3.96 0.81 -19.03
CA PHE A 193 3.09 1.45 -20.02
C PHE A 193 2.44 0.45 -20.99
N ILE A 194 2.36 -0.84 -20.62
CA ILE A 194 1.60 -1.84 -21.39
C ILE A 194 0.20 -1.99 -20.76
N ILE A 195 -0.82 -2.19 -21.60
CA ILE A 195 -2.22 -2.37 -21.15
C ILE A 195 -2.92 -3.61 -21.74
N ASP A 196 -2.26 -4.35 -22.63
CA ASP A 196 -2.80 -5.54 -23.32
C ASP A 196 -1.82 -6.73 -23.26
N ASN A 197 -2.36 -7.95 -23.25
CA ASN A 197 -1.55 -9.17 -23.10
C ASN A 197 -0.67 -9.49 -24.32
N HIS A 198 -1.10 -9.15 -25.53
CA HIS A 198 -0.35 -9.41 -26.76
C HIS A 198 0.98 -8.65 -26.76
N THR A 199 0.93 -7.34 -26.52
CA THR A 199 2.10 -6.47 -26.37
C THR A 199 2.92 -6.86 -25.14
N ALA A 200 2.27 -7.24 -24.03
CA ALA A 200 2.96 -7.67 -22.82
C ALA A 200 3.83 -8.91 -23.06
N PHE A 201 3.31 -9.94 -23.72
CA PHE A 201 4.07 -11.14 -24.08
C PHE A 201 5.25 -10.80 -25.01
N GLN A 202 5.01 -10.01 -26.06
CA GLN A 202 6.07 -9.65 -27.01
C GLN A 202 7.21 -8.85 -26.37
N LEU A 203 6.90 -7.84 -25.56
CA LEU A 203 7.89 -6.92 -25.01
C LEU A 203 8.57 -7.46 -23.75
N SER A 204 7.86 -8.18 -22.88
CA SER A 204 8.51 -8.86 -21.74
C SER A 204 9.48 -9.94 -22.23
N HIS A 205 9.16 -10.65 -23.32
CA HIS A 205 10.07 -11.62 -23.94
C HIS A 205 11.34 -10.95 -24.48
N ALA A 206 11.20 -9.85 -25.21
CA ALA A 206 12.34 -9.09 -25.74
C ALA A 206 13.24 -8.55 -24.61
N ALA A 207 12.63 -8.00 -23.55
CA ALA A 207 13.34 -7.47 -22.39
C ALA A 207 14.08 -8.57 -21.59
N GLU A 208 13.44 -9.72 -21.34
CA GLU A 208 14.07 -10.84 -20.64
C GLU A 208 15.22 -11.42 -21.47
N LYS A 209 15.06 -11.62 -22.78
CA LYS A 209 16.16 -12.08 -23.66
C LYS A 209 17.35 -11.12 -23.65
N GLU A 210 17.13 -9.83 -23.82
CA GLU A 210 18.23 -8.84 -23.88
C GLU A 210 18.95 -8.72 -22.52
N PHE A 211 18.22 -8.74 -21.41
CA PHE A 211 18.81 -8.84 -20.07
C PHE A 211 19.68 -10.10 -19.92
N LEU A 212 19.16 -11.26 -20.33
CA LEU A 212 19.86 -12.54 -20.23
C LEU A 212 21.13 -12.60 -21.09
N ARG A 213 21.14 -12.01 -22.30
CA ARG A 213 22.35 -11.90 -23.14
C ARG A 213 23.52 -11.27 -22.40
N ARG A 214 23.27 -10.13 -21.75
CA ARG A 214 24.28 -9.38 -20.98
C ARG A 214 24.64 -10.09 -19.68
N TYR A 215 23.64 -10.59 -18.95
CA TYR A 215 23.87 -11.30 -17.69
C TYR A 215 24.68 -12.60 -17.88
N ALA A 216 24.43 -13.36 -18.96
CA ALA A 216 25.19 -14.56 -19.30
C ALA A 216 26.67 -14.31 -19.68
N ASN A 217 27.07 -13.05 -19.86
CA ASN A 217 28.46 -12.63 -20.05
C ASN A 217 29.07 -11.98 -18.79
N SER A 218 28.35 -12.01 -17.66
CA SER A 218 28.66 -11.26 -16.42
C SER A 218 28.87 -12.20 -15.21
N PRO A 219 29.93 -13.03 -15.19
CA PRO A 219 30.14 -14.05 -14.17
C PRO A 219 30.35 -13.43 -12.77
N GLY A 220 29.83 -14.12 -11.73
CA GLY A 220 30.02 -13.73 -10.33
C GLY A 220 29.03 -12.69 -9.78
N LEU A 221 28.11 -12.19 -10.61
CA LEU A 221 27.00 -11.33 -10.16
C LEU A 221 25.76 -12.17 -9.78
N PHE A 222 24.85 -11.56 -9.00
CA PHE A 222 23.71 -12.25 -8.41
C PHE A 222 22.42 -11.42 -8.49
N CYS A 223 21.48 -11.81 -9.35
CA CYS A 223 20.22 -11.10 -9.52
C CYS A 223 18.99 -11.88 -9.04
N GLN A 224 18.73 -11.86 -7.73
CA GLN A 224 17.46 -12.38 -7.17
C GLN A 224 16.25 -11.46 -7.48
N TYR A 225 16.47 -10.16 -7.72
CA TYR A 225 15.43 -9.13 -7.64
C TYR A 225 14.70 -8.87 -8.98
N TYR A 226 14.20 -9.93 -9.62
CA TYR A 226 13.43 -9.81 -10.87
C TYR A 226 12.01 -10.39 -10.67
N ASN A 227 11.04 -9.49 -10.50
CA ASN A 227 9.63 -9.78 -10.18
C ASN A 227 8.91 -10.44 -11.36
N HIS A 228 8.15 -11.53 -11.14
CA HIS A 228 7.37 -12.24 -12.18
C HIS A 228 6.48 -11.31 -13.00
N LYS A 229 5.94 -10.24 -12.39
CA LYS A 229 5.12 -9.22 -13.07
C LYS A 229 5.84 -8.42 -14.15
N ASN A 230 7.17 -8.47 -14.21
CA ASN A 230 8.01 -7.78 -15.20
C ASN A 230 8.84 -8.78 -16.04
N ARG A 231 8.52 -10.08 -16.00
CA ARG A 231 9.17 -11.14 -16.79
C ARG A 231 8.21 -11.74 -17.83
N PHE A 232 8.72 -12.53 -18.77
CA PHE A 232 7.92 -13.23 -19.77
C PHE A 232 7.34 -14.56 -19.28
N PRO A 233 6.08 -14.92 -19.57
CA PRO A 233 5.00 -14.04 -20.00
C PRO A 233 4.54 -13.09 -18.89
N MET A 234 4.46 -11.80 -19.23
CA MET A 234 3.82 -10.77 -18.43
C MET A 234 2.32 -10.76 -18.77
N VAL A 235 1.45 -10.96 -17.78
CA VAL A 235 -0.02 -10.88 -17.96
C VAL A 235 -0.52 -9.56 -17.37
N MET A 236 -1.24 -8.79 -18.17
CA MET A 236 -1.80 -7.48 -17.81
C MET A 236 -3.25 -7.54 -17.40
N GLU A 237 -4.06 -8.34 -18.11
CA GLU A 237 -5.50 -8.43 -17.86
C GLU A 237 -6.02 -9.87 -17.94
N GLU A 238 -7.05 -10.18 -17.15
CA GLU A 238 -7.75 -11.46 -17.17
C GLU A 238 -8.70 -11.60 -18.38
N ARG A 239 -8.76 -10.58 -19.25
CA ARG A 239 -9.62 -10.58 -20.44
C ARG A 239 -9.07 -11.48 -21.54
N HIS A 240 -9.99 -11.98 -22.38
CA HIS A 240 -9.71 -12.89 -23.48
C HIS A 240 -10.12 -12.31 -24.83
N ASP A 241 -10.09 -10.98 -24.92
CA ASP A 241 -10.12 -10.26 -26.19
C ASP A 241 -8.84 -10.60 -26.96
N ASP A 242 -8.95 -10.85 -28.27
CA ASP A 242 -7.83 -11.30 -29.11
C ASP A 242 -7.09 -12.54 -28.56
N PHE A 243 -7.80 -13.45 -27.87
CA PHE A 243 -7.21 -14.64 -27.26
C PHE A 243 -6.45 -15.52 -28.26
N ASP A 244 -7.04 -15.84 -29.42
CA ASP A 244 -6.46 -16.80 -30.36
C ASP A 244 -5.14 -16.29 -30.96
N THR A 245 -5.06 -15.00 -31.29
CA THR A 245 -3.84 -14.35 -31.80
C THR A 245 -2.79 -14.20 -30.69
N THR A 246 -3.20 -13.79 -29.49
CA THR A 246 -2.32 -13.67 -28.31
C THR A 246 -1.76 -15.02 -27.86
N PHE A 247 -2.57 -16.08 -27.92
CA PHE A 247 -2.17 -17.44 -27.60
C PHE A 247 -1.23 -18.02 -28.67
N ALA A 248 -1.51 -17.77 -29.96
CA ALA A 248 -0.59 -18.14 -31.04
C ALA A 248 0.77 -17.43 -30.91
N LEU A 249 0.78 -16.15 -30.51
CA LEU A 249 2.01 -15.43 -30.18
C LEU A 249 2.73 -16.06 -28.99
N LEU A 250 2.04 -16.37 -27.89
CA LEU A 250 2.64 -17.02 -26.71
C LEU A 250 3.33 -18.33 -27.08
N LYS A 251 2.68 -19.18 -27.91
CA LYS A 251 3.29 -20.41 -28.43
C LYS A 251 4.57 -20.13 -29.21
N LYS A 252 4.52 -19.20 -30.17
CA LYS A 252 5.67 -18.81 -30.99
C LYS A 252 6.85 -18.31 -30.14
N LEU A 253 6.60 -17.54 -29.09
CA LEU A 253 7.64 -17.03 -28.19
C LEU A 253 8.22 -18.13 -27.29
N LEU A 254 7.40 -19.10 -26.85
CA LEU A 254 7.88 -20.30 -26.14
C LEU A 254 8.65 -21.29 -27.05
N ASP A 255 8.63 -21.08 -28.37
CA ASP A 255 9.47 -21.79 -29.34
C ASP A 255 10.80 -21.07 -29.66
N ASP A 256 11.08 -19.93 -29.04
CA ASP A 256 12.37 -19.23 -29.17
C ASP A 256 13.48 -19.94 -28.37
N GLN A 257 14.28 -20.76 -29.05
CA GLN A 257 15.35 -21.56 -28.44
C GLN A 257 16.45 -20.70 -27.78
N GLU A 258 16.70 -19.48 -28.27
CA GLU A 258 17.75 -18.60 -27.74
C GLU A 258 17.49 -18.24 -26.26
N LEU A 259 16.21 -18.09 -25.87
CA LEU A 259 15.83 -17.83 -24.48
C LEU A 259 16.25 -18.99 -23.55
N PHE A 260 16.00 -20.24 -23.97
CA PHE A 260 16.34 -21.43 -23.18
C PHE A 260 17.86 -21.66 -23.12
N ASP A 261 18.58 -21.38 -24.21
CA ASP A 261 20.04 -21.48 -24.28
C ASP A 261 20.73 -20.44 -23.38
N LEU A 262 20.21 -19.20 -23.35
CA LEU A 262 20.70 -18.15 -22.48
C LEU A 262 20.49 -18.46 -21.00
N LEU A 263 19.32 -18.99 -20.61
CA LEU A 263 19.06 -19.44 -19.23
C LEU A 263 20.05 -20.54 -18.82
N GLN A 264 20.27 -21.54 -19.68
CA GLN A 264 21.19 -22.65 -19.44
C GLN A 264 22.67 -22.20 -19.37
N LYS A 265 23.06 -21.16 -20.10
CA LYS A 265 24.43 -20.61 -20.10
C LYS A 265 24.83 -20.00 -18.75
N ILE A 266 23.88 -19.50 -17.96
CA ILE A 266 24.13 -18.77 -16.72
C ILE A 266 24.60 -19.67 -15.56
N LYS A 267 24.24 -20.96 -15.55
CA LYS A 267 24.66 -21.97 -14.56
C LYS A 267 24.39 -21.55 -13.10
N GLN A 268 23.22 -20.98 -12.84
CA GLN A 268 22.71 -20.63 -11.51
C GLN A 268 21.35 -21.31 -11.30
N LYS A 269 21.11 -21.91 -10.13
CA LYS A 269 19.91 -22.73 -9.84
C LYS A 269 18.60 -21.98 -10.07
N GLU A 270 18.59 -20.68 -9.83
CA GLU A 270 17.45 -19.79 -10.05
C GLU A 270 17.06 -19.68 -11.54
N TYR A 271 18.05 -19.75 -12.44
CA TYR A 271 17.85 -19.68 -13.88
C TYR A 271 17.54 -21.08 -14.47
N ASP A 272 18.05 -22.15 -13.86
CA ASP A 272 17.63 -23.52 -14.17
C ASP A 272 16.16 -23.77 -13.75
N ALA A 273 15.76 -23.32 -12.55
CA ALA A 273 14.37 -23.34 -12.10
C ALA A 273 13.44 -22.53 -13.01
N ARG A 274 13.89 -21.34 -13.45
CA ARG A 274 13.18 -20.51 -14.44
C ARG A 274 13.04 -21.20 -15.80
N ARG A 275 14.08 -21.90 -16.25
CA ARG A 275 14.05 -22.71 -17.48
C ARG A 275 13.01 -23.84 -17.37
N LEU A 276 12.92 -24.52 -16.23
CA LEU A 276 11.89 -25.53 -15.97
C LEU A 276 10.47 -24.93 -15.99
N GLU A 277 10.28 -23.74 -15.42
CA GLU A 277 8.97 -23.06 -15.40
C GLU A 277 8.47 -22.76 -16.83
N LEU A 278 9.35 -22.23 -17.69
CA LEU A 278 9.02 -21.97 -19.10
C LEU A 278 8.83 -23.26 -19.91
N LEU A 279 9.56 -24.34 -19.61
CA LEU A 279 9.34 -25.65 -20.22
C LEU A 279 7.98 -26.26 -19.85
N ALA A 280 7.55 -26.14 -18.58
CA ALA A 280 6.22 -26.56 -18.14
C ALA A 280 5.12 -25.77 -18.85
N LEU A 281 5.27 -24.45 -18.98
CA LEU A 281 4.32 -23.63 -19.74
C LEU A 281 4.31 -24.01 -21.23
N LYS A 282 5.48 -24.25 -21.84
CA LYS A 282 5.62 -24.71 -23.23
C LYS A 282 4.92 -26.05 -23.46
N GLN A 283 4.99 -26.98 -22.52
CA GLN A 283 4.24 -28.24 -22.57
C GLN A 283 2.73 -27.97 -22.50
N TYR A 284 2.29 -27.07 -21.62
CA TYR A 284 0.87 -26.79 -21.45
C TYR A 284 0.25 -26.14 -22.69
N VAL A 285 0.86 -25.11 -23.28
CA VAL A 285 0.34 -24.47 -24.52
C VAL A 285 0.37 -25.38 -25.75
N ASN A 286 1.04 -26.53 -25.68
CA ASN A 286 1.07 -27.58 -26.70
C ASN A 286 0.24 -28.82 -26.34
N SER A 287 -0.46 -28.80 -25.21
CA SER A 287 -1.41 -29.83 -24.81
C SER A 287 -2.82 -29.58 -25.38
N ASN A 288 -3.79 -30.41 -25.01
CA ASN A 288 -5.23 -30.19 -25.22
C ASN A 288 -5.83 -29.10 -24.30
N LEU A 289 -5.00 -28.40 -23.52
CA LEU A 289 -5.33 -27.29 -22.62
C LEU A 289 -6.25 -27.63 -21.43
N THR A 290 -6.56 -28.91 -21.19
CA THR A 290 -7.48 -29.28 -20.09
C THR A 290 -6.81 -29.18 -18.70
N PRO A 291 -7.60 -29.04 -17.62
CA PRO A 291 -7.09 -29.05 -16.24
C PRO A 291 -6.27 -30.31 -15.90
N GLU A 292 -6.62 -31.47 -16.46
CA GLU A 292 -5.95 -32.75 -16.23
C GLU A 292 -4.58 -32.80 -16.91
N ALA A 293 -4.45 -32.22 -18.10
CA ALA A 293 -3.16 -32.09 -18.78
C ALA A 293 -2.23 -31.15 -18.00
N LEU A 294 -2.75 -30.00 -17.54
CA LEU A 294 -2.01 -29.08 -16.67
C LEU A 294 -1.58 -29.74 -15.36
N LEU A 295 -2.48 -30.51 -14.73
CA LEU A 295 -2.19 -31.25 -13.49
C LEU A 295 -1.02 -32.23 -13.68
N LYS A 296 -1.00 -32.98 -14.77
CA LYS A 296 0.12 -33.89 -15.09
C LYS A 296 1.42 -33.13 -15.32
N ILE A 297 1.38 -32.04 -16.08
CA ILE A 297 2.56 -31.19 -16.34
C ILE A 297 3.12 -30.60 -15.03
N LEU A 298 2.25 -30.21 -14.09
CA LEU A 298 2.66 -29.71 -12.78
C LEU A 298 3.33 -30.80 -11.92
N ILE A 299 2.85 -32.04 -11.95
CA ILE A 299 3.50 -33.19 -11.30
C ILE A 299 4.93 -33.37 -11.81
N ASP A 300 5.11 -33.41 -13.14
CA ASP A 300 6.41 -33.64 -13.76
C ASP A 300 7.35 -32.43 -13.54
N TYR A 301 6.81 -31.21 -13.59
CA TYR A 301 7.53 -29.97 -13.29
C TYR A 301 8.05 -29.92 -11.85
N PHE A 302 7.22 -30.24 -10.84
CA PHE A 302 7.64 -30.17 -9.45
C PHE A 302 8.72 -31.19 -9.12
N ARG A 303 8.62 -32.43 -9.61
CA ARG A 303 9.70 -33.44 -9.49
C ARG A 303 11.03 -32.98 -10.09
N ALA A 304 10.98 -32.36 -11.27
CA ALA A 304 12.18 -31.80 -11.91
C ALA A 304 12.74 -30.59 -11.13
N LEU A 305 11.87 -29.76 -10.56
CA LEU A 305 12.26 -28.59 -9.78
C LEU A 305 12.86 -28.96 -8.43
N GLU A 306 12.32 -29.95 -7.71
CA GLU A 306 12.91 -30.49 -6.47
C GLU A 306 14.35 -30.96 -6.69
N THR A 307 14.57 -31.69 -7.79
CA THR A 307 15.91 -32.13 -8.24
C THR A 307 16.83 -30.93 -8.50
N CYS A 308 16.31 -29.86 -9.09
CA CYS A 308 17.07 -28.63 -9.39
C CYS A 308 17.45 -27.84 -8.12
N ILE A 309 16.52 -27.67 -7.19
CA ILE A 309 16.76 -26.87 -5.98
C ILE A 309 17.49 -27.66 -4.89
N GLY A 310 17.28 -28.99 -4.83
CA GLY A 310 17.87 -29.90 -3.85
C GLY A 310 17.10 -29.98 -2.53
N ARG A 311 15.77 -29.79 -2.58
CA ARG A 311 14.83 -29.91 -1.45
C ARG A 311 13.41 -30.12 -1.97
N GLU A 312 12.55 -30.67 -1.13
CA GLU A 312 11.12 -30.83 -1.40
C GLU A 312 10.42 -29.47 -1.62
N ILE A 313 9.40 -29.47 -2.47
CA ILE A 313 8.48 -28.36 -2.69
C ILE A 313 7.21 -28.62 -1.89
N THR A 314 6.77 -27.60 -1.16
CA THR A 314 5.54 -27.67 -0.37
C THR A 314 4.48 -26.77 -0.97
N THR A 315 3.23 -26.97 -0.55
CA THR A 315 2.14 -26.04 -0.86
C THR A 315 2.39 -24.61 -0.32
N LYS A 316 3.38 -24.41 0.57
CA LYS A 316 3.72 -23.10 1.17
C LYS A 316 4.66 -22.26 0.31
N ASP A 317 5.51 -22.89 -0.51
CA ASP A 317 6.55 -22.21 -1.29
C ASP A 317 6.42 -22.41 -2.81
N VAL A 318 5.47 -23.24 -3.26
CA VAL A 318 5.10 -23.43 -4.68
C VAL A 318 4.99 -22.12 -5.49
N PHE A 319 4.45 -21.06 -4.88
CA PHE A 319 4.27 -19.75 -5.53
C PHE A 319 5.57 -18.97 -5.77
N GLN A 320 6.69 -19.37 -5.16
CA GLN A 320 8.00 -18.76 -5.41
C GLN A 320 8.58 -19.18 -6.77
N TYR A 321 8.16 -20.32 -7.30
CA TYR A 321 8.69 -20.92 -8.52
C TYR A 321 7.69 -20.95 -9.69
N THR A 322 6.39 -20.82 -9.41
CA THR A 322 5.31 -20.87 -10.41
C THR A 322 4.76 -19.49 -10.80
N GLY A 323 5.51 -18.40 -10.62
CA GLY A 323 4.99 -17.03 -10.80
C GLY A 323 4.40 -16.74 -12.19
N SER A 324 5.19 -16.91 -13.25
CA SER A 324 4.73 -16.71 -14.64
C SER A 324 3.91 -17.90 -15.15
N LEU A 325 4.21 -19.12 -14.70
CA LEU A 325 3.42 -20.31 -15.04
C LEU A 325 1.98 -20.18 -14.54
N ARG A 326 1.77 -19.73 -13.30
CA ARG A 326 0.45 -19.44 -12.72
C ARG A 326 -0.28 -18.42 -13.56
N ASP A 327 0.35 -17.27 -13.83
CA ASP A 327 -0.35 -16.13 -14.44
C ASP A 327 -0.79 -16.47 -15.88
N ALA A 328 0.10 -17.06 -16.68
CA ALA A 328 -0.25 -17.48 -18.05
C ALA A 328 -1.22 -18.67 -18.09
N SER A 329 -1.02 -19.70 -17.26
CA SER A 329 -1.98 -20.82 -17.21
C SER A 329 -3.34 -20.39 -16.66
N GLN A 330 -3.42 -19.47 -15.70
CA GLN A 330 -4.70 -18.96 -15.19
C GLN A 330 -5.43 -18.11 -16.23
N TRP A 331 -4.71 -17.32 -17.04
CA TRP A 331 -5.28 -16.63 -18.20
C TRP A 331 -5.79 -17.61 -19.27
N ILE A 332 -5.05 -18.69 -19.55
CA ILE A 332 -5.52 -19.75 -20.48
C ILE A 332 -6.78 -20.44 -19.92
N LEU A 333 -6.74 -20.88 -18.65
CA LEU A 333 -7.87 -21.55 -17.98
C LEU A 333 -9.11 -20.66 -17.93
N GLY A 334 -8.97 -19.35 -17.70
CA GLY A 334 -10.08 -18.39 -17.73
C GLY A 334 -10.88 -18.44 -19.04
N LYS A 335 -10.21 -18.73 -20.17
CA LYS A 335 -10.85 -18.91 -21.48
C LYS A 335 -11.38 -20.33 -21.71
N VAL A 336 -10.55 -21.36 -21.47
CA VAL A 336 -10.85 -22.74 -21.93
C VAL A 336 -11.56 -23.61 -20.89
N ALA A 337 -11.39 -23.30 -19.60
CA ALA A 337 -11.98 -24.02 -18.48
C ALA A 337 -12.25 -23.06 -17.30
N PRO A 338 -13.23 -22.13 -17.41
CA PRO A 338 -13.35 -20.99 -16.48
C PRO A 338 -13.60 -21.35 -15.00
N LYS A 339 -14.02 -22.59 -14.72
CA LYS A 339 -14.21 -23.13 -13.37
C LYS A 339 -12.94 -23.74 -12.76
N ALA A 340 -11.90 -23.94 -13.55
CA ALA A 340 -10.63 -24.49 -13.10
C ALA A 340 -9.72 -23.39 -12.55
N ASN A 341 -8.91 -23.74 -11.54
CA ASN A 341 -8.05 -22.80 -10.84
C ASN A 341 -6.63 -23.37 -10.75
N PHE A 342 -5.64 -22.61 -11.22
CA PHE A 342 -4.24 -23.03 -11.23
C PHE A 342 -3.75 -23.44 -9.83
N SER A 343 -4.07 -22.63 -8.81
CA SER A 343 -3.60 -22.87 -7.43
C SER A 343 -4.16 -24.17 -6.85
N HIS A 344 -5.38 -24.57 -7.25
CA HIS A 344 -5.94 -25.86 -6.84
C HIS A 344 -5.23 -27.03 -7.54
N LEU A 345 -5.00 -26.93 -8.86
CA LEU A 345 -4.28 -27.94 -9.64
C LEU A 345 -2.83 -28.10 -9.17
N ALA A 346 -2.14 -27.01 -8.82
CA ALA A 346 -0.78 -27.05 -8.27
C ALA A 346 -0.72 -27.79 -6.92
N LYS A 347 -1.71 -27.57 -6.02
CA LYS A 347 -1.79 -28.32 -4.76
C LYS A 347 -2.14 -29.79 -4.98
N GLN A 348 -3.06 -30.10 -5.89
CA GLN A 348 -3.35 -31.48 -6.28
C GLN A 348 -2.13 -32.19 -6.87
N ALA A 349 -1.30 -31.49 -7.67
CA ALA A 349 -0.08 -32.05 -8.23
C ALA A 349 0.90 -32.45 -7.11
N ILE A 350 1.15 -31.55 -6.15
CA ILE A 350 2.01 -31.83 -4.98
C ILE A 350 1.49 -33.05 -4.21
N ALA A 351 0.21 -33.06 -3.83
CA ALA A 351 -0.38 -34.20 -3.13
C ALA A 351 -0.24 -35.52 -3.91
N LYS A 352 -0.39 -35.49 -5.25
CA LYS A 352 -0.32 -36.67 -6.12
C LYS A 352 1.08 -37.20 -6.40
N TYR A 353 2.14 -36.42 -6.21
CA TYR A 353 3.52 -36.91 -6.45
C TYR A 353 4.27 -37.27 -5.16
N CYS A 354 3.83 -36.78 -4.00
CA CYS A 354 4.39 -37.11 -2.69
C CYS A 354 3.90 -38.44 -2.08
N ASP A 355 3.15 -39.27 -2.83
CA ASP A 355 2.60 -40.59 -2.43
C ASP A 355 1.83 -40.65 -1.09
N ASN A 356 1.39 -39.51 -0.56
CA ASN A 356 0.57 -39.44 0.65
C ASN A 356 -0.92 -39.53 0.33
N SER A 357 -1.40 -40.74 0.06
CA SER A 357 -2.83 -41.06 0.15
C SER A 357 -3.19 -41.43 1.60
N SER A 358 -3.68 -40.46 2.37
CA SER A 358 -4.43 -40.70 3.61
C SER A 358 -5.67 -39.81 3.64
N ASP A 359 -6.86 -40.43 3.70
CA ASP A 359 -8.15 -39.73 3.66
C ASP A 359 -8.50 -38.92 4.93
N ASP A 360 -7.64 -38.93 5.96
CA ASP A 360 -7.71 -37.96 7.06
C ASP A 360 -7.04 -36.64 6.66
N VAL A 361 -7.83 -35.78 6.00
CA VAL A 361 -7.48 -34.37 5.78
C VAL A 361 -7.26 -33.72 7.15
N SER A 362 -5.99 -33.39 7.45
CA SER A 362 -5.62 -32.76 8.72
C SER A 362 -6.31 -31.40 8.86
N ASP A 363 -6.50 -30.92 10.09
CA ASP A 363 -7.17 -29.62 10.32
C ASP A 363 -6.44 -28.44 9.66
N LEU A 364 -5.13 -28.58 9.43
CA LEU A 364 -4.33 -27.66 8.64
C LEU A 364 -4.72 -27.69 7.15
N GLU A 365 -4.87 -28.87 6.56
CA GLU A 365 -5.25 -29.04 5.16
C GLU A 365 -6.71 -28.67 4.91
N PHE A 366 -7.61 -29.02 5.84
CA PHE A 366 -9.01 -28.56 5.85
C PHE A 366 -9.07 -27.04 5.82
N LEU A 367 -8.36 -26.37 6.74
CA LEU A 367 -8.30 -24.92 6.79
C LEU A 367 -7.76 -24.35 5.45
N VAL A 368 -6.63 -24.85 4.97
CA VAL A 368 -6.03 -24.43 3.69
C VAL A 368 -6.99 -24.61 2.51
N ALA A 369 -7.72 -25.72 2.45
CA ALA A 369 -8.69 -26.00 1.40
C ALA A 369 -9.88 -25.04 1.47
N LEU A 370 -10.43 -24.82 2.67
CA LEU A 370 -11.52 -23.89 2.91
C LEU A 370 -11.14 -22.44 2.54
N GLY A 371 -9.91 -22.02 2.85
CA GLY A 371 -9.39 -20.71 2.44
C GLY A 371 -9.30 -20.52 0.93
N GLU A 372 -8.92 -21.56 0.16
CA GLU A 372 -8.96 -21.51 -1.31
C GLU A 372 -10.39 -21.53 -1.86
N GLN A 373 -11.27 -22.35 -1.30
CA GLN A 373 -12.69 -22.38 -1.67
C GLN A 373 -13.32 -21.00 -1.45
N ARG A 374 -13.00 -20.32 -0.35
CA ARG A 374 -13.43 -18.94 -0.07
C ARG A 374 -12.97 -17.97 -1.16
N ARG A 375 -11.72 -18.05 -1.64
CA ARG A 375 -11.25 -17.17 -2.75
C ARG A 375 -12.09 -17.30 -4.02
N GLN A 376 -12.70 -18.47 -4.24
CA GLN A 376 -13.53 -18.78 -5.42
C GLN A 376 -15.03 -18.56 -5.15
N ASN A 377 -15.46 -18.68 -3.90
CA ASN A 377 -16.84 -18.58 -3.44
C ASN A 377 -16.90 -17.98 -2.03
N ASN A 378 -17.35 -16.73 -1.91
CA ASN A 378 -17.49 -16.04 -0.61
C ASN A 378 -18.43 -16.75 0.39
N ALA A 379 -19.28 -17.68 -0.05
CA ALA A 379 -20.16 -18.45 0.84
C ALA A 379 -19.50 -19.73 1.42
N ALA A 380 -18.26 -20.07 1.05
CA ALA A 380 -17.63 -21.33 1.46
C ALA A 380 -17.51 -21.49 2.98
N VAL A 381 -17.10 -20.43 3.70
CA VAL A 381 -16.97 -20.45 5.17
C VAL A 381 -18.32 -20.67 5.85
N TYR A 382 -19.38 -20.05 5.33
CA TYR A 382 -20.76 -20.25 5.82
C TYR A 382 -21.22 -21.70 5.60
N GLN A 383 -20.96 -22.28 4.44
CA GLN A 383 -21.28 -23.68 4.13
C GLN A 383 -20.52 -24.68 5.01
N ALA A 384 -19.31 -24.32 5.45
CA ALA A 384 -18.44 -25.16 6.28
C ALA A 384 -18.62 -24.99 7.81
N LEU A 385 -19.54 -24.15 8.30
CA LEU A 385 -19.67 -23.83 9.73
C LEU A 385 -19.80 -25.06 10.65
N GLY A 386 -20.46 -26.13 10.19
CA GLY A 386 -20.59 -27.38 10.94
C GLY A 386 -19.30 -28.21 11.01
N GLU A 387 -18.46 -28.18 9.96
CA GLU A 387 -17.17 -28.89 9.94
C GLU A 387 -16.08 -28.11 10.67
N ILE A 388 -16.06 -26.78 10.57
CA ILE A 388 -15.20 -25.91 11.40
C ILE A 388 -15.44 -26.21 12.88
N ARG A 389 -16.71 -26.42 13.25
CA ARG A 389 -17.14 -26.73 14.61
C ARG A 389 -16.72 -28.12 15.07
N SER A 390 -16.96 -29.17 14.28
CA SER A 390 -16.52 -30.53 14.64
C SER A 390 -14.99 -30.63 14.80
N ARG A 391 -14.24 -29.83 14.02
CA ARG A 391 -12.77 -29.70 14.08
C ARG A 391 -12.25 -28.68 15.11
N ALA A 392 -13.11 -28.02 15.88
CA ALA A 392 -12.72 -26.92 16.78
C ALA A 392 -11.64 -27.29 17.82
N ALA A 393 -11.52 -28.57 18.19
CA ALA A 393 -10.47 -29.04 19.10
C ALA A 393 -9.06 -28.97 18.50
N GLY A 394 -8.87 -29.41 17.24
CA GLY A 394 -7.57 -29.38 16.57
C GLY A 394 -7.28 -28.03 15.89
N LEU A 395 -8.31 -27.33 15.40
CA LEU A 395 -8.19 -25.93 14.94
C LEU A 395 -7.70 -24.97 16.04
N ARG A 396 -8.00 -25.23 17.31
CA ARG A 396 -7.40 -24.55 18.47
C ARG A 396 -5.91 -24.87 18.66
N GLN A 397 -5.44 -26.04 18.23
CA GLN A 397 -4.04 -26.44 18.36
C GLN A 397 -3.16 -25.84 17.24
N LEU A 398 -3.76 -25.27 16.20
CA LEU A 398 -3.08 -24.41 15.22
C LEU A 398 -2.65 -23.10 15.89
N LYS A 399 -1.51 -23.13 16.60
CA LYS A 399 -0.97 -22.02 17.39
C LYS A 399 -0.73 -20.77 16.53
N SER A 400 -1.42 -19.67 16.85
CA SER A 400 -1.21 -18.36 16.22
C SER A 400 -0.29 -17.47 17.04
N HIS A 401 0.97 -17.38 16.61
CA HIS A 401 1.90 -16.28 16.95
C HIS A 401 2.59 -15.70 15.71
N LEU A 402 2.19 -16.15 14.52
CA LEU A 402 3.08 -16.28 13.37
C LEU A 402 2.42 -15.99 12.01
N LEU A 403 1.20 -15.46 12.01
CA LEU A 403 0.49 -15.16 10.77
C LEU A 403 1.19 -14.01 10.04
N LEU A 404 1.92 -14.33 8.97
CA LEU A 404 2.09 -13.59 7.71
C LEU A 404 3.42 -13.94 7.01
N ARG A 405 3.38 -14.82 5.99
CA ARG A 405 3.75 -14.48 4.60
C ARG A 405 3.61 -15.71 3.70
N GLY A 406 2.71 -15.65 2.71
CA GLY A 406 2.63 -16.59 1.58
C GLY A 406 2.14 -18.02 1.90
N ASN A 407 2.33 -18.50 3.14
CA ASN A 407 1.81 -19.77 3.63
C ASN A 407 0.28 -19.82 3.46
N PRO A 408 -0.28 -20.77 2.68
CA PRO A 408 -1.71 -20.88 2.48
C PRO A 408 -2.51 -21.05 3.77
N ALA A 409 -1.91 -21.65 4.81
CA ALA A 409 -2.60 -21.83 6.09
C ALA A 409 -2.86 -20.50 6.80
N ASP A 410 -1.89 -19.58 6.77
CA ASP A 410 -2.02 -18.26 7.40
C ASP A 410 -3.07 -17.42 6.66
N ILE A 411 -3.07 -17.49 5.32
CA ILE A 411 -4.04 -16.77 4.49
C ILE A 411 -5.44 -17.38 4.70
N ALA A 412 -5.54 -18.70 4.78
CA ALA A 412 -6.80 -19.37 5.05
C ALA A 412 -7.34 -19.04 6.44
N TYR A 413 -6.49 -19.05 7.47
CA TYR A 413 -6.83 -18.60 8.82
C TYR A 413 -7.37 -17.16 8.80
N GLN A 414 -6.66 -16.24 8.14
CA GLN A 414 -7.08 -14.84 8.00
C GLN A 414 -8.45 -14.72 7.35
N MET A 415 -8.68 -15.43 6.24
CA MET A 415 -9.94 -15.39 5.50
C MET A 415 -11.09 -16.01 6.28
N VAL A 416 -10.88 -17.16 6.92
CA VAL A 416 -11.89 -17.86 7.72
C VAL A 416 -12.23 -17.06 8.99
N ALA A 417 -11.23 -16.51 9.69
CA ALA A 417 -11.47 -15.63 10.83
C ALA A 417 -12.24 -14.36 10.42
N ASN A 418 -11.82 -13.69 9.35
CA ASN A 418 -12.51 -12.49 8.88
C ASN A 418 -13.97 -12.78 8.50
N ASP A 419 -14.25 -13.86 7.78
CA ASP A 419 -15.62 -14.21 7.40
C ASP A 419 -16.45 -14.64 8.61
N LEU A 420 -15.92 -15.55 9.46
CA LEU A 420 -16.63 -16.09 10.62
C LEU A 420 -17.17 -15.00 11.55
N TYR A 421 -16.36 -13.96 11.80
CA TYR A 421 -16.76 -12.83 12.64
C TYR A 421 -17.63 -11.80 11.91
N ASN A 422 -17.60 -11.73 10.57
CA ASN A 422 -18.40 -10.77 9.77
C ASN A 422 -19.68 -11.37 9.14
N LEU A 423 -20.05 -12.62 9.46
CA LEU A 423 -21.30 -13.23 8.97
C LEU A 423 -22.56 -12.78 9.72
N ALA A 424 -22.44 -12.29 10.97
CA ALA A 424 -23.53 -11.81 11.83
C ALA A 424 -24.69 -12.81 12.11
N VAL A 425 -24.57 -14.09 11.75
CA VAL A 425 -25.57 -15.15 12.02
C VAL A 425 -25.28 -15.93 13.30
N LYS A 426 -26.32 -16.53 13.88
CA LYS A 426 -26.25 -17.26 15.16
C LYS A 426 -25.32 -18.48 15.09
N GLU A 427 -25.32 -19.17 13.96
CA GLU A 427 -24.50 -20.37 13.71
C GLU A 427 -23.01 -20.05 13.76
N SER A 428 -22.63 -18.86 13.28
CA SER A 428 -21.25 -18.35 13.35
C SER A 428 -20.86 -17.97 14.78
N GLN A 429 -21.75 -17.31 15.53
CA GLN A 429 -21.53 -16.99 16.94
C GLN A 429 -21.28 -18.25 17.77
N THR A 430 -22.13 -19.27 17.62
CA THR A 430 -21.93 -20.55 18.33
C THR A 430 -20.62 -21.24 17.90
N THR A 431 -20.25 -21.20 16.62
CA THR A 431 -18.95 -21.74 16.17
C THR A 431 -17.76 -20.96 16.77
N ILE A 432 -17.87 -19.63 16.96
CA ILE A 432 -16.84 -18.82 17.67
C ILE A 432 -16.77 -19.21 19.16
N GLU A 433 -17.92 -19.37 19.83
CA GLU A 433 -17.99 -19.79 21.24
C GLU A 433 -17.37 -21.18 21.47
N GLU A 434 -17.62 -22.14 20.56
CA GLU A 434 -17.04 -23.49 20.60
C GLU A 434 -15.53 -23.52 20.26
N LEU A 435 -15.06 -22.59 19.43
CA LEU A 435 -13.62 -22.39 19.17
C LEU A 435 -12.89 -21.77 20.38
N PHE A 436 -13.56 -20.99 21.23
CA PHE A 436 -12.93 -20.26 22.35
C PHE A 436 -13.65 -20.43 23.69
N PRO A 437 -13.80 -21.67 24.21
CA PRO A 437 -14.59 -21.96 25.41
C PRO A 437 -14.03 -21.37 26.71
N ALA A 438 -12.81 -20.81 26.70
CA ALA A 438 -12.24 -20.06 27.81
C ALA A 438 -12.88 -18.66 27.99
N PHE A 439 -13.64 -18.18 27.01
CA PHE A 439 -14.27 -16.87 27.03
C PHE A 439 -15.81 -16.99 27.05
N ILE A 440 -16.44 -16.03 27.73
CA ILE A 440 -17.82 -15.63 27.46
C ILE A 440 -17.72 -14.65 26.29
N ILE A 441 -18.24 -15.04 25.14
CA ILE A 441 -18.25 -14.20 23.95
C ILE A 441 -19.67 -13.69 23.76
N THR A 442 -19.84 -12.40 23.52
CA THR A 442 -21.14 -11.81 23.20
C THR A 442 -20.99 -10.93 21.97
N PHE A 443 -21.86 -11.16 20.98
CA PHE A 443 -21.92 -10.34 19.78
C PHE A 443 -23.05 -9.31 19.89
N HIS A 444 -22.72 -8.07 19.59
CA HIS A 444 -23.62 -6.94 19.55
C HIS A 444 -23.76 -6.49 18.09
N PRO A 445 -24.82 -6.90 17.37
CA PRO A 445 -25.01 -6.53 15.97
C PRO A 445 -25.24 -5.04 15.81
N PHE A 446 -24.64 -4.45 14.78
CA PHE A 446 -24.81 -3.03 14.48
C PHE A 446 -26.23 -2.75 13.95
N PRO A 447 -26.98 -1.73 14.43
CA PRO A 447 -28.43 -1.62 14.22
C PRO A 447 -28.89 -1.40 12.77
N HIS A 448 -27.97 -1.05 11.86
CA HIS A 448 -28.27 -0.71 10.47
C HIS A 448 -27.34 -1.40 9.47
N PHE A 449 -26.76 -2.54 9.85
CA PHE A 449 -25.80 -3.22 8.99
C PHE A 449 -26.48 -3.86 7.77
N ASN A 450 -26.06 -3.48 6.56
CA ASN A 450 -26.48 -4.08 5.30
C ASN A 450 -25.30 -4.86 4.66
N ILE A 451 -25.38 -6.19 4.67
CA ILE A 451 -24.37 -7.09 4.08
C ILE A 451 -24.09 -6.77 2.61
N ALA A 452 -25.10 -6.32 1.84
CA ALA A 452 -24.95 -6.01 0.43
C ALA A 452 -24.07 -4.77 0.16
N GLU A 453 -23.97 -3.86 1.13
CA GLU A 453 -23.21 -2.62 1.02
C GLU A 453 -21.78 -2.76 1.57
N ALA A 454 -21.57 -3.63 2.56
CA ALA A 454 -20.36 -3.78 3.38
C ALA A 454 -19.00 -3.92 2.66
N SER A 455 -18.98 -4.20 1.36
CA SER A 455 -17.74 -4.41 0.59
C SER A 455 -16.86 -3.15 0.39
N TYR A 456 -17.38 -1.94 0.68
CA TYR A 456 -16.64 -0.68 0.50
C TYR A 456 -16.81 0.37 1.63
N HIS A 457 -17.44 0.04 2.76
CA HIS A 457 -17.63 1.00 3.87
C HIS A 457 -16.41 1.06 4.79
N SER A 458 -15.95 2.28 5.08
CA SER A 458 -14.98 2.56 6.16
C SER A 458 -15.75 2.89 7.44
N LEU A 459 -16.03 1.86 8.24
CA LEU A 459 -16.59 2.00 9.58
C LEU A 459 -15.46 2.35 10.55
N GLU A 460 -15.15 3.63 10.68
CA GLU A 460 -14.07 4.09 11.59
C GLU A 460 -14.54 4.01 13.05
N GLY A 461 -13.69 3.52 13.96
CA GLY A 461 -14.04 3.40 15.37
C GLY A 461 -12.93 3.71 16.36
N CYS A 462 -13.34 4.31 17.48
CA CYS A 462 -12.51 4.62 18.63
C CYS A 462 -13.32 4.41 19.91
N GLY A 463 -12.69 4.47 21.09
CA GLY A 463 -13.45 4.40 22.32
C GLY A 463 -12.61 4.52 23.58
N ASN A 464 -13.29 4.34 24.70
CA ASN A 464 -12.71 4.43 26.04
C ASN A 464 -13.29 3.31 26.91
N GLN A 465 -13.20 3.44 28.24
CA GLN A 465 -13.74 2.48 29.20
C GLN A 465 -15.28 2.44 29.29
N ASP A 466 -15.98 3.45 28.75
CA ASP A 466 -17.44 3.57 28.84
C ASP A 466 -18.14 2.95 27.60
N GLY A 467 -17.46 2.97 26.46
CA GLY A 467 -18.02 2.48 25.20
C GLY A 467 -17.16 2.70 23.95
N ILE A 468 -17.72 2.27 22.82
CA ILE A 468 -17.14 2.41 21.47
C ILE A 468 -17.95 3.42 20.66
N PHE A 469 -17.27 4.41 20.10
CA PHE A 469 -17.81 5.30 19.09
C PHE A 469 -17.51 4.77 17.69
N LEU A 470 -18.54 4.67 16.84
CA LEU A 470 -18.44 4.18 15.47
C LEU A 470 -18.96 5.26 14.51
N LEU A 471 -18.17 5.67 13.53
CA LEU A 471 -18.55 6.64 12.51
C LEU A 471 -18.77 5.93 11.17
N ASP A 472 -20.03 5.68 10.84
CA ASP A 472 -20.45 5.21 9.51
C ASP A 472 -20.83 6.43 8.67
N MET A 473 -20.02 6.76 7.66
CA MET A 473 -20.23 7.86 6.73
C MET A 473 -20.42 9.24 7.42
N SER A 474 -21.63 9.61 7.80
CA SER A 474 -21.97 10.82 8.57
C SER A 474 -22.67 10.53 9.91
N ARG A 475 -22.98 9.27 10.21
CA ARG A 475 -23.70 8.83 11.41
C ARG A 475 -22.71 8.35 12.46
N LEU A 476 -22.66 9.06 13.58
CA LEU A 476 -21.91 8.63 14.76
C LEU A 476 -22.82 7.80 15.65
N PHE A 477 -22.38 6.59 16.02
CA PHE A 477 -23.03 5.74 17.00
C PHE A 477 -22.13 5.60 18.23
N HIS A 478 -22.75 5.38 19.39
CA HIS A 478 -22.06 5.03 20.62
C HIS A 478 -22.65 3.73 21.17
N PHE A 479 -21.82 2.69 21.23
CA PHE A 479 -22.10 1.44 21.92
C PHE A 479 -21.62 1.55 23.37
N SER A 480 -22.56 1.52 24.31
CA SER A 480 -22.29 1.58 25.76
C SER A 480 -21.97 0.19 26.29
N PHE A 481 -20.82 0.02 26.96
CA PHE A 481 -20.49 -1.26 27.61
C PHE A 481 -21.40 -1.56 28.81
N ALA A 482 -21.84 -0.51 29.53
CA ALA A 482 -22.70 -0.66 30.71
C ALA A 482 -24.14 -1.11 30.37
N SER A 483 -24.71 -0.63 29.26
CA SER A 483 -26.06 -1.01 28.82
C SER A 483 -26.08 -2.07 27.72
N ARG A 484 -24.92 -2.37 27.12
CA ARG A 484 -24.75 -3.28 25.96
C ARG A 484 -25.66 -2.91 24.77
N THR A 485 -25.91 -1.61 24.58
CA THR A 485 -26.79 -1.05 23.53
C THR A 485 -26.13 0.08 22.75
N TYR A 486 -26.58 0.23 21.50
CA TYR A 486 -26.20 1.34 20.62
C TYR A 486 -27.11 2.56 20.83
N SER A 487 -26.55 3.76 20.63
CA SER A 487 -27.25 5.04 20.57
C SER A 487 -26.71 5.86 19.40
N GLU A 488 -27.58 6.38 18.52
CA GLU A 488 -27.16 7.34 17.49
C GLU A 488 -26.88 8.70 18.17
N ARG A 489 -25.78 9.33 17.78
CA ARG A 489 -25.33 10.65 18.24
C ARG A 489 -25.58 11.69 17.15
N ALA A 490 -25.22 12.95 17.42
CA ALA A 490 -25.30 13.98 16.39
C ALA A 490 -24.54 13.57 15.13
N ARG A 491 -25.15 13.83 13.96
CA ARG A 491 -24.55 13.51 12.67
C ARG A 491 -23.44 14.51 12.33
N LEU A 492 -22.35 13.97 11.79
CA LEU A 492 -21.33 14.75 11.10
C LEU A 492 -21.95 15.29 9.81
N SER A 493 -21.50 16.44 9.32
CA SER A 493 -22.07 17.00 8.09
C SER A 493 -21.71 16.17 6.86
N ASN A 494 -22.64 16.05 5.90
CA ASN A 494 -22.46 15.25 4.67
C ASN A 494 -21.42 15.85 3.70
N ASP A 495 -21.04 17.11 3.88
CA ASP A 495 -19.97 17.79 3.15
C ASP A 495 -18.57 17.57 3.78
N PHE A 496 -18.46 16.73 4.82
CA PHE A 496 -17.19 16.33 5.40
C PHE A 496 -16.49 15.30 4.47
N PRO A 497 -15.19 15.46 4.15
CA PRO A 497 -14.49 14.52 3.27
C PRO A 497 -14.54 13.09 3.80
N THR A 498 -14.92 12.12 2.96
CA THR A 498 -15.19 10.75 3.40
C THR A 498 -14.06 9.76 3.15
N ARG A 499 -13.04 10.13 2.35
CA ARG A 499 -11.91 9.26 1.98
C ARG A 499 -10.75 9.40 2.97
N GLN A 500 -10.07 8.29 3.27
CA GLN A 500 -8.90 8.22 4.17
C GLN A 500 -9.15 8.94 5.50
N ARG A 501 -10.29 8.60 6.11
CA ARG A 501 -10.70 9.13 7.40
C ARG A 501 -10.06 8.33 8.52
N ARG A 502 -9.84 8.97 9.67
CA ARG A 502 -9.53 8.31 10.94
C ARG A 502 -10.50 8.82 12.00
N LEU A 503 -10.95 7.98 12.92
CA LEU A 503 -11.64 8.40 14.13
C LEU A 503 -10.73 8.15 15.35
N LEU A 504 -10.48 9.18 16.16
CA LEU A 504 -9.71 9.07 17.41
C LEU A 504 -10.56 9.48 18.60
N TYR A 505 -10.34 8.82 19.74
CA TYR A 505 -10.84 9.29 21.04
C TYR A 505 -9.78 10.15 21.72
N ASP A 506 -10.20 11.27 22.28
CA ASP A 506 -9.35 12.20 23.03
C ASP A 506 -9.82 12.27 24.49
N ASP A 507 -8.88 12.08 25.42
CA ASP A 507 -9.16 12.00 26.87
C ASP A 507 -9.66 13.33 27.51
N ALA A 508 -9.75 14.42 26.75
CA ALA A 508 -10.47 15.63 27.14
C ALA A 508 -11.99 15.55 26.89
N GLY A 509 -12.53 14.42 26.43
CA GLY A 509 -13.97 14.19 26.23
C GLY A 509 -14.46 14.44 24.80
N TYR A 510 -13.60 14.23 23.80
CA TYR A 510 -13.92 14.47 22.39
C TYR A 510 -13.65 13.25 21.51
N CYS A 511 -14.37 13.13 20.40
CA CYS A 511 -13.97 12.26 19.29
C CYS A 511 -13.52 13.13 18.11
N LEU A 512 -12.37 12.81 17.51
CA LEU A 512 -11.77 13.57 16.40
C LEU A 512 -11.90 12.75 15.11
N ALA A 513 -12.72 13.22 14.17
CA ALA A 513 -12.77 12.70 12.81
C ALA A 513 -11.75 13.48 11.97
N ILE A 514 -10.69 12.81 11.51
CA ILE A 514 -9.54 13.44 10.83
C ILE A 514 -9.49 12.99 9.37
N THR A 515 -9.17 13.94 8.48
CA THR A 515 -8.86 13.73 7.06
C THR A 515 -7.69 14.64 6.68
N ALA A 516 -7.13 14.48 5.47
CA ALA A 516 -6.07 15.36 4.96
C ALA A 516 -6.49 16.85 4.83
N GLU A 517 -7.81 17.13 4.80
CA GLU A 517 -8.38 18.44 4.46
C GLU A 517 -9.14 19.11 5.64
N ALA A 518 -9.73 18.33 6.54
CA ALA A 518 -10.60 18.81 7.61
C ALA A 518 -10.52 17.94 8.88
N ILE A 519 -10.81 18.56 10.03
CA ILE A 519 -11.00 17.89 11.32
C ILE A 519 -12.40 18.21 11.84
N GLY A 520 -13.18 17.17 12.12
CA GLY A 520 -14.42 17.25 12.89
C GLY A 520 -14.12 16.95 14.36
N ILE A 521 -14.54 17.83 15.27
CA ILE A 521 -14.48 17.64 16.72
C ILE A 521 -15.90 17.35 17.21
N TYR A 522 -16.14 16.14 17.71
CA TYR A 522 -17.38 15.78 18.40
C TYR A 522 -17.20 15.97 19.91
N ASP A 523 -17.95 16.91 20.49
CA ASP A 523 -18.06 17.07 21.94
C ASP A 523 -19.05 16.04 22.49
N ILE A 524 -18.53 15.11 23.31
CA ILE A 524 -19.33 14.01 23.88
C ILE A 524 -20.36 14.54 24.88
N SER A 525 -20.00 15.59 25.64
CA SER A 525 -20.86 16.17 26.67
C SER A 525 -22.02 16.99 26.10
N GLN A 526 -21.77 17.68 24.98
CA GLN A 526 -22.76 18.52 24.29
C GLN A 526 -23.50 17.78 23.17
N ASN A 527 -23.07 16.56 22.82
CA ASN A 527 -23.57 15.79 21.67
C ASN A 527 -23.56 16.64 20.39
N ARG A 528 -22.42 17.25 20.05
CA ARG A 528 -22.33 18.25 18.98
C ARG A 528 -21.01 18.16 18.22
N TRP A 529 -21.09 18.29 16.89
CA TRP A 529 -19.91 18.46 16.03
C TRP A 529 -19.54 19.93 15.83
N THR A 530 -18.24 20.21 15.83
CA THR A 530 -17.62 21.43 15.30
C THR A 530 -16.71 21.03 14.14
N LEU A 531 -16.79 21.74 13.01
CA LEU A 531 -16.00 21.44 11.81
C LEU A 531 -14.93 22.48 11.58
N ILE A 532 -13.68 22.04 11.43
CA ILE A 532 -12.54 22.91 11.12
C ILE A 532 -12.02 22.54 9.72
N ARG A 533 -12.13 23.51 8.81
CA ARG A 533 -11.69 23.44 7.39
C ARG A 533 -10.49 24.35 7.14
N ASP A 534 -9.96 24.29 5.91
CA ASP A 534 -8.85 25.11 5.43
C ASP A 534 -7.58 24.98 6.30
N LEU A 535 -7.34 23.78 6.80
CA LEU A 535 -6.22 23.48 7.70
C LEU A 535 -4.88 23.60 6.95
N SER A 536 -3.91 24.27 7.60
CA SER A 536 -2.60 24.55 7.02
C SER A 536 -1.70 23.31 7.06
N GLY A 537 -0.94 23.05 6.00
CA GLY A 537 -0.03 21.91 5.89
C GLY A 537 -0.50 20.87 4.87
N ASP A 538 0.39 19.91 4.56
CA ASP A 538 0.24 19.05 3.37
C ASP A 538 -0.73 17.87 3.60
N ASP A 539 -0.59 17.11 4.69
CA ASP A 539 -1.44 15.96 5.03
C ASP A 539 -1.47 15.81 6.56
N ILE A 540 -2.67 15.62 7.15
CA ILE A 540 -2.86 15.59 8.61
C ILE A 540 -2.83 14.14 9.08
N THR A 541 -1.84 13.82 9.90
CA THR A 541 -1.58 12.43 10.33
C THR A 541 -2.12 12.14 11.72
N GLY A 542 -2.02 13.10 12.65
CA GLY A 542 -2.59 12.99 14.00
C GLY A 542 -3.04 14.33 14.55
N ALA A 543 -3.95 14.29 15.53
CA ALA A 543 -4.42 15.46 16.27
C ALA A 543 -4.74 15.09 17.73
N ALA A 544 -4.66 16.07 18.63
CA ALA A 544 -4.92 15.93 20.06
C ALA A 544 -5.37 17.27 20.65
N ILE A 545 -6.21 17.26 21.68
CA ILE A 545 -6.67 18.47 22.39
C ILE A 545 -5.90 18.63 23.70
N VAL A 546 -5.15 19.72 23.84
CA VAL A 546 -4.43 20.04 25.09
C VAL A 546 -5.01 21.33 25.67
N SER A 547 -5.51 21.23 26.91
CA SER A 547 -6.36 22.24 27.54
C SER A 547 -7.56 22.60 26.65
N ASP A 548 -7.59 23.80 26.07
CA ASP A 548 -8.67 24.34 25.22
C ASP A 548 -8.28 24.46 23.73
N ARG A 549 -7.16 23.85 23.32
CA ARG A 549 -6.60 23.97 21.98
C ARG A 549 -6.48 22.64 21.27
N LEU A 550 -6.92 22.60 20.02
CA LEU A 550 -6.63 21.52 19.09
C LEU A 550 -5.19 21.69 18.57
N TYR A 551 -4.36 20.66 18.71
CA TYR A 551 -3.08 20.53 18.04
C TYR A 551 -3.21 19.49 16.92
N TYR A 552 -2.62 19.76 15.77
CA TYR A 552 -2.62 18.82 14.64
C TYR A 552 -1.26 18.78 13.94
N LEU A 553 -0.85 17.57 13.58
CA LEU A 553 0.48 17.23 13.05
C LEU A 553 0.38 16.91 11.56
N CYS A 554 1.18 17.62 10.77
CA CYS A 554 1.32 17.40 9.34
C CYS A 554 2.63 16.65 9.01
N GLY A 555 2.58 15.76 8.02
CA GLY A 555 3.74 14.97 7.55
C GLY A 555 3.31 13.66 6.90
N GLY A 556 2.87 13.70 5.64
CA GLY A 556 1.98 12.71 5.05
C GLY A 556 2.44 11.26 4.93
N SER A 557 1.41 10.45 4.67
CA SER A 557 1.44 8.98 4.60
C SER A 557 2.10 8.40 3.35
N THR A 558 2.05 9.11 2.21
CA THR A 558 2.27 8.53 0.86
C THR A 558 3.22 9.34 -0.03
N ILE A 559 4.40 9.70 0.49
CA ILE A 559 5.59 10.29 -0.17
C ILE A 559 5.75 11.82 0.02
N ALA A 560 6.75 12.18 0.83
CA ALA A 560 7.43 13.50 0.83
C ALA A 560 6.57 14.76 1.10
N SER A 561 5.98 14.85 2.30
CA SER A 561 5.45 16.11 2.86
C SER A 561 6.44 16.80 3.79
N HIS A 562 6.23 18.09 4.06
CA HIS A 562 6.90 18.77 5.17
C HIS A 562 6.31 18.35 6.52
N ILE A 563 7.16 18.24 7.54
CA ILE A 563 6.71 17.98 8.91
C ILE A 563 6.42 19.32 9.59
N ALA A 564 5.23 19.49 10.12
CA ALA A 564 4.81 20.72 10.81
C ALA A 564 3.81 20.42 11.93
N LEU A 565 3.87 21.19 13.02
CA LEU A 565 2.87 21.16 14.08
C LEU A 565 2.14 22.50 14.15
N HIS A 566 0.82 22.41 14.16
CA HIS A 566 -0.09 23.54 14.20
C HIS A 566 -1.04 23.44 15.40
N SER A 567 -1.62 24.56 15.81
CA SER A 567 -2.76 24.58 16.73
C SER A 567 -3.79 25.64 16.39
N CYS A 568 -5.00 25.46 16.89
CA CYS A 568 -6.11 26.41 16.90
C CYS A 568 -6.92 26.27 18.20
N ASP A 569 -7.85 27.19 18.46
CA ASP A 569 -8.94 26.89 19.40
C ASP A 569 -9.92 25.86 18.79
N LEU A 570 -10.81 25.31 19.61
CA LEU A 570 -11.77 24.28 19.19
C LEU A 570 -12.80 24.76 18.15
N GLN A 571 -12.85 26.05 17.83
CA GLN A 571 -13.66 26.63 16.75
C GLN A 571 -12.84 26.86 15.46
N GLY A 572 -11.57 26.44 15.43
CA GLY A 572 -10.69 26.61 14.26
C GLY A 572 -10.08 28.00 14.13
N ASN A 573 -10.28 28.88 15.11
CA ASN A 573 -9.73 30.24 15.15
C ASN A 573 -8.38 30.26 15.88
N ARG A 574 -7.78 31.46 16.00
CA ARG A 574 -6.51 31.69 16.73
C ARG A 574 -5.40 30.70 16.33
N ARG A 575 -5.24 30.51 15.02
CA ARG A 575 -4.34 29.53 14.40
C ARG A 575 -2.87 29.91 14.63
N LYS A 576 -2.03 28.94 14.98
CA LYS A 576 -0.59 29.10 15.18
C LYS A 576 0.18 27.93 14.58
N MET A 577 1.26 28.21 13.85
CA MET A 577 2.26 27.21 13.43
C MET A 577 3.41 27.23 14.44
N HIS A 578 3.62 26.12 15.15
CA HIS A 578 4.67 26.00 16.16
C HIS A 578 6.04 25.74 15.50
N PHE A 579 6.13 24.76 14.60
CA PHE A 579 7.32 24.51 13.80
C PHE A 579 6.97 23.99 12.40
N SER A 580 7.90 24.09 11.46
CA SER A 580 7.80 23.46 10.13
C SER A 580 9.17 23.25 9.50
N THR A 581 9.43 22.07 8.94
CA THR A 581 10.66 21.75 8.19
C THR A 581 10.82 22.54 6.88
N ARG A 582 9.80 23.30 6.46
CA ARG A 582 9.82 24.14 5.25
C ARG A 582 10.53 25.49 5.45
N ARG A 583 10.73 25.97 6.69
CA ARG A 583 11.27 27.32 6.95
C ARG A 583 12.76 27.42 6.59
N ARG A 584 13.19 28.59 6.07
CA ARG A 584 14.63 28.91 5.94
C ARG A 584 15.30 28.82 7.31
N GLY A 585 16.37 28.05 7.42
CA GLY A 585 17.04 27.71 8.69
C GLY A 585 16.63 26.35 9.28
N GLY A 586 15.53 25.74 8.80
CA GLY A 586 15.02 24.46 9.29
C GLY A 586 14.44 24.53 10.70
N VAL A 587 14.30 23.36 11.33
CA VAL A 587 13.98 23.22 12.76
C VAL A 587 15.29 22.79 13.45
N PRO A 588 15.78 23.48 14.51
CA PRO A 588 17.08 23.17 15.13
C PRO A 588 17.22 21.73 15.60
N GLU A 589 16.12 21.14 16.09
CA GLU A 589 16.07 19.75 16.52
C GLU A 589 16.06 18.78 15.33
N LEU A 590 15.59 19.19 14.16
CA LEU A 590 15.47 18.35 12.96
C LEU A 590 16.43 18.83 11.84
N PRO A 591 17.75 18.92 12.10
CA PRO A 591 18.69 19.51 11.16
C PRO A 591 18.80 18.68 9.88
N GLY A 592 18.64 19.31 8.72
CA GLY A 592 18.66 18.66 7.41
C GLY A 592 17.37 17.91 7.05
N VAL A 593 16.40 17.79 7.96
CA VAL A 593 15.08 17.20 7.65
C VAL A 593 14.25 18.22 6.89
N THR A 594 14.01 17.97 5.61
CA THR A 594 13.14 18.81 4.75
C THR A 594 11.77 18.18 4.57
N VAL A 595 11.72 16.88 4.28
CA VAL A 595 10.52 16.08 4.06
C VAL A 595 10.57 14.73 4.80
N GLY A 596 9.41 14.28 5.26
CA GLY A 596 9.28 13.02 6.00
C GLY A 596 7.83 12.55 6.14
N SER A 597 7.66 11.41 6.79
CA SER A 597 6.37 10.81 7.15
C SER A 597 6.23 10.78 8.67
N THR A 598 5.16 11.37 9.20
CA THR A 598 4.65 11.20 10.56
C THR A 598 3.45 10.26 10.53
N THR A 599 3.00 9.81 11.70
CA THR A 599 1.86 8.87 11.79
C THR A 599 0.81 9.32 12.79
N ASP A 600 1.21 9.64 14.02
CA ASP A 600 0.28 9.90 15.13
C ASP A 600 0.82 11.02 16.04
N LEU A 601 -0.09 11.73 16.71
CA LEU A 601 0.20 12.77 17.69
C LEU A 601 -0.47 12.37 19.01
N VAL A 602 0.32 12.08 20.05
CA VAL A 602 -0.15 11.41 21.26
C VAL A 602 0.17 12.26 22.49
N LYS A 603 -0.76 12.34 23.45
CA LYS A 603 -0.52 12.99 24.75
C LYS A 603 0.36 12.11 25.63
N TYR A 604 1.58 12.57 25.93
CA TYR A 604 2.50 11.91 26.84
C TYR A 604 2.32 12.36 28.30
N GLY A 605 1.73 13.54 28.51
CA GLY A 605 1.40 14.11 29.80
C GLY A 605 0.42 15.27 29.63
N ARG A 606 0.16 16.02 30.71
CA ARG A 606 -0.80 17.14 30.70
C ARG A 606 -0.54 18.14 29.58
N ASP A 607 0.71 18.59 29.45
CA ASP A 607 1.15 19.66 28.54
C ASP A 607 2.24 19.17 27.56
N ARG A 608 2.22 17.86 27.25
CA ARG A 608 3.28 17.16 26.52
C ARG A 608 2.70 16.32 25.39
N LEU A 609 3.09 16.63 24.15
CA LEU A 609 2.72 15.87 22.97
C LEU A 609 3.95 15.14 22.43
N ILE A 610 3.80 13.87 22.03
CA ILE A 610 4.84 13.11 21.32
C ILE A 610 4.34 12.70 19.95
N PHE A 611 5.27 12.60 19.00
CA PHE A 611 5.01 12.06 17.67
C PHE A 611 6.22 11.28 17.17
N SER A 612 5.96 10.32 16.28
CA SER A 612 7.02 9.59 15.59
C SER A 612 7.16 10.09 14.14
N PHE A 613 8.37 10.04 13.60
CA PHE A 613 8.62 10.42 12.20
C PHE A 613 9.78 9.66 11.56
N GLY A 614 9.76 9.59 10.23
CA GLY A 614 10.84 9.07 9.39
C GLY A 614 11.17 9.99 8.22
N VAL A 615 12.46 10.12 7.90
CA VAL A 615 12.93 10.93 6.77
C VAL A 615 12.87 10.10 5.48
N MET A 616 12.37 10.68 4.39
CA MET A 616 12.19 9.96 3.12
C MET A 616 13.52 9.61 2.42
N GLN A 617 14.54 10.46 2.58
CA GLN A 617 15.87 10.29 2.02
C GLN A 617 16.92 10.30 3.15
N GLY A 618 17.40 9.11 3.53
CA GLY A 618 18.41 8.92 4.58
C GLY A 618 17.96 8.01 5.72
N SER A 619 18.90 7.68 6.61
CA SER A 619 18.70 6.76 7.74
C SER A 619 18.26 7.47 9.04
N GLN A 620 17.43 8.51 8.92
CA GLN A 620 17.05 9.38 10.03
C GLN A 620 15.56 9.27 10.37
N GLY A 621 15.24 9.45 11.64
CA GLY A 621 13.88 9.43 12.19
C GLY A 621 13.90 9.21 13.71
N GLY A 622 12.73 9.07 14.32
CA GLY A 622 12.60 8.75 15.74
C GLY A 622 11.34 9.32 16.38
N ILE A 623 11.44 9.62 17.67
CA ILE A 623 10.36 10.17 18.49
C ILE A 623 10.78 11.54 19.01
N CYS A 624 9.95 12.53 18.71
CA CYS A 624 10.06 13.88 19.24
C CYS A 624 8.96 14.15 20.26
N GLU A 625 9.26 15.05 21.19
CA GLU A 625 8.30 15.63 22.10
C GLU A 625 8.18 17.14 21.84
N PHE A 626 6.95 17.64 21.84
CA PHE A 626 6.63 19.06 21.90
C PHE A 626 6.01 19.40 23.27
N ASP A 627 6.60 20.39 23.94
CA ASP A 627 6.07 21.01 25.16
C ASP A 627 5.08 22.10 24.75
N THR A 628 3.80 21.96 25.12
CA THR A 628 2.76 22.93 24.72
C THR A 628 2.80 24.23 25.50
N THR A 629 3.48 24.26 26.65
CA THR A 629 3.58 25.45 27.52
C THR A 629 4.86 26.24 27.24
N ALA A 630 6.00 25.56 27.12
CA ALA A 630 7.28 26.18 26.75
C ALA A 630 7.41 26.40 25.23
N GLU A 631 6.53 25.79 24.43
CA GLU A 631 6.57 25.77 22.95
C GLU A 631 7.88 25.24 22.36
N THR A 632 8.55 24.36 23.10
CA THR A 632 9.83 23.76 22.70
C THR A 632 9.64 22.37 22.11
N LEU A 633 10.36 22.09 21.02
CA LEU A 633 10.53 20.74 20.50
C LEU A 633 11.80 20.12 21.12
N ARG A 634 11.80 18.81 21.36
CA ARG A 634 13.01 18.06 21.71
C ARG A 634 12.98 16.63 21.19
N TRP A 635 14.15 16.02 21.07
CA TRP A 635 14.26 14.58 20.88
C TRP A 635 13.95 13.84 22.18
N ARG A 636 13.07 12.83 22.12
CA ARG A 636 13.05 11.75 23.11
C ARG A 636 13.99 10.63 22.64
N TRP A 637 13.87 10.20 21.38
CA TRP A 637 14.69 9.11 20.83
C TRP A 637 15.05 9.29 19.36
N LYS A 638 16.33 9.05 19.01
CA LYS A 638 16.86 9.08 17.63
C LYS A 638 17.06 7.66 17.09
N MET A 639 16.43 7.34 15.97
CA MET A 639 16.59 6.06 15.27
C MET A 639 17.76 6.13 14.28
N ARG A 640 18.59 5.08 14.23
CA ARG A 640 19.76 4.97 13.32
C ARG A 640 19.44 4.39 11.94
N LEU A 641 18.23 3.88 11.77
CA LEU A 641 17.70 3.34 10.52
C LEU A 641 16.39 4.08 10.22
N ARG A 642 16.03 4.19 8.94
CA ARG A 642 14.79 4.87 8.52
C ARG A 642 13.56 4.12 9.05
N PRO A 643 12.78 4.68 9.99
CA PRO A 643 11.51 4.09 10.36
C PRO A 643 10.58 4.08 9.15
N THR A 644 9.93 2.96 8.94
CA THR A 644 8.87 2.79 7.96
C THR A 644 7.62 2.36 8.72
N TYR A 645 6.58 3.19 8.63
CA TYR A 645 5.25 3.01 9.25
C TYR A 645 5.34 2.73 10.76
N ASN A 646 5.96 3.65 11.49
CA ASN A 646 5.90 3.67 12.96
C ASN A 646 4.47 3.96 13.44
N MET A 647 4.18 3.69 14.70
CA MET A 647 2.95 4.10 15.36
C MET A 647 3.28 4.53 16.79
N LEU A 648 2.47 5.43 17.35
CA LEU A 648 2.40 5.65 18.81
C LEU A 648 0.93 5.58 19.26
N GLN A 649 0.68 4.84 20.34
CA GLN A 649 -0.64 4.72 20.97
C GLN A 649 -0.48 4.87 22.49
N LYS A 650 -1.30 5.72 23.11
CA LYS A 650 -1.40 5.82 24.58
C LYS A 650 -2.27 4.69 25.09
N MET A 651 -1.75 3.93 26.03
CA MET A 651 -2.45 2.83 26.69
C MET A 651 -3.37 3.35 27.80
N PRO A 652 -4.43 2.61 28.17
CA PRO A 652 -5.30 2.96 29.31
C PRO A 652 -4.55 3.11 30.63
N ASP A 653 -3.45 2.36 30.81
CA ASP A 653 -2.56 2.44 31.98
C ASP A 653 -1.51 3.57 31.89
N GLY A 654 -1.58 4.41 30.85
CA GLY A 654 -0.68 5.54 30.63
C GLY A 654 0.64 5.21 29.93
N ARG A 655 0.98 3.93 29.71
CA ARG A 655 2.16 3.56 28.90
C ARG A 655 1.97 4.03 27.46
N ILE A 656 3.07 4.25 26.74
CA ILE A 656 3.02 4.47 25.29
C ILE A 656 3.52 3.20 24.60
N LEU A 657 2.61 2.51 23.93
CA LEU A 657 2.94 1.46 22.98
C LEU A 657 3.34 2.11 21.66
N GLY A 658 4.44 1.65 21.08
CA GLY A 658 4.84 2.09 19.75
C GLY A 658 5.38 0.96 18.90
N THR A 659 5.42 1.21 17.59
CA THR A 659 5.99 0.27 16.62
C THR A 659 7.11 0.91 15.82
N ALA A 660 8.09 0.10 15.45
CA ALA A 660 9.23 0.47 14.63
C ALA A 660 9.47 -0.55 13.50
N PHE A 661 9.90 -0.06 12.33
CA PHE A 661 10.32 -0.89 11.19
C PHE A 661 9.34 -2.02 10.83
N HIS A 662 8.04 -1.70 10.71
CA HIS A 662 6.89 -2.62 10.52
C HIS A 662 6.62 -3.66 11.60
N ALA A 663 7.58 -3.94 12.48
CA ALA A 663 7.73 -5.31 12.95
C ALA A 663 8.38 -5.42 14.34
N GLN A 664 8.75 -4.30 14.96
CA GLN A 664 9.20 -4.22 16.34
C GLN A 664 8.15 -3.49 17.18
N TYR A 665 7.82 -4.01 18.36
CA TYR A 665 7.00 -3.32 19.35
C TYR A 665 7.88 -2.89 20.52
N PHE A 666 7.62 -1.68 21.02
CA PHE A 666 8.29 -1.13 22.19
C PHE A 666 7.31 -0.44 23.13
N ILE A 667 7.68 -0.35 24.41
CA ILE A 667 7.09 0.60 25.35
C ILE A 667 8.06 1.77 25.51
N LEU A 668 7.56 3.01 25.44
CA LEU A 668 8.36 4.18 25.77
C LEU A 668 8.43 4.35 27.29
N LYS A 669 9.61 4.19 27.87
CA LYS A 669 9.88 4.31 29.31
C LYS A 669 11.18 5.08 29.52
N ASP A 670 11.18 6.06 30.43
CA ASP A 670 12.35 6.88 30.77
C ASP A 670 13.12 7.40 29.54
N ASP A 671 12.36 7.95 28.58
CA ASP A 671 12.81 8.48 27.27
C ASP A 671 13.40 7.47 26.29
N ARG A 672 13.30 6.18 26.58
CA ARG A 672 13.84 5.10 25.75
C ARG A 672 12.75 4.11 25.34
N PRO A 673 12.73 3.64 24.08
CA PRO A 673 11.90 2.50 23.72
C PRO A 673 12.53 1.21 24.28
N GLU A 674 11.85 0.57 25.22
CA GLU A 674 12.12 -0.80 25.61
C GLU A 674 11.47 -1.72 24.58
N LEU A 675 12.27 -2.20 23.62
CA LEU A 675 11.87 -3.19 22.61
C LEU A 675 11.60 -4.52 23.31
N PHE A 676 10.36 -5.01 23.25
CA PHE A 676 9.95 -6.26 23.89
C PHE A 676 9.54 -7.34 22.88
N LEU A 677 9.29 -6.97 21.63
CA LEU A 677 9.00 -7.91 20.54
C LEU A 677 9.65 -7.41 19.25
N ALA A 678 10.37 -8.28 18.54
CA ALA A 678 11.01 -7.96 17.28
C ALA A 678 10.82 -9.08 16.25
N ALA A 679 10.30 -8.73 15.08
CA ALA A 679 10.32 -9.60 13.91
C ALA A 679 11.73 -9.68 13.32
N VAL A 680 12.06 -10.85 12.79
CA VAL A 680 13.33 -11.13 12.12
C VAL A 680 13.03 -11.47 10.66
N GLU A 681 13.60 -10.72 9.72
CA GLU A 681 13.51 -11.09 8.30
C GLU A 681 14.25 -12.42 8.04
N PRO A 682 13.65 -13.37 7.29
CA PRO A 682 14.36 -14.56 6.84
C PRO A 682 15.31 -14.17 5.69
N GLY A 683 16.52 -13.70 6.02
CA GLY A 683 17.44 -13.17 5.01
C GLY A 683 18.94 -13.10 5.32
N HIS A 684 19.41 -13.09 6.58
CA HIS A 684 20.87 -13.11 6.85
C HIS A 684 21.25 -13.80 8.19
N PRO A 685 22.43 -14.43 8.30
CA PRO A 685 22.74 -15.36 9.39
C PRO A 685 23.58 -14.70 10.50
N ALA A 686 22.93 -14.41 11.63
CA ALA A 686 23.61 -14.11 12.90
C ALA A 686 22.73 -14.57 14.08
N ILE A 687 22.58 -15.89 14.23
CA ILE A 687 21.77 -16.49 15.31
C ILE A 687 22.51 -16.36 16.66
N ARG A 688 21.79 -15.83 17.67
CA ARG A 688 21.85 -16.12 19.13
C ARG A 688 20.87 -15.13 19.80
N SER A 689 19.84 -15.53 20.56
CA SER A 689 19.35 -16.85 20.97
C SER A 689 17.84 -16.78 21.31
N THR A 690 17.16 -17.94 21.30
CA THR A 690 15.78 -18.17 21.80
C THR A 690 14.63 -17.29 21.25
N ARG A 691 14.03 -17.80 20.14
CA ARG A 691 12.61 -17.70 19.75
C ARG A 691 11.82 -16.41 20.07
N TYR A 692 11.71 -15.51 19.09
CA TYR A 692 10.41 -15.07 18.53
C TYR A 692 10.62 -14.77 17.03
N HIS A 693 9.67 -15.15 16.19
CA HIS A 693 9.67 -14.77 14.76
C HIS A 693 8.29 -14.17 14.43
N LEU A 694 8.30 -13.04 13.72
CA LEU A 694 7.14 -12.36 13.17
C LEU A 694 7.46 -11.95 11.72
N ALA A 695 6.45 -11.68 10.91
CA ALA A 695 6.58 -10.99 9.62
C ALA A 695 5.27 -10.23 9.30
N VAL A 696 5.35 -9.20 8.43
CA VAL A 696 4.29 -8.16 8.26
C VAL A 696 4.31 -7.53 6.84
N ARG A 697 3.14 -7.04 6.38
CA ARG A 697 2.82 -5.80 5.58
C ARG A 697 1.48 -5.96 4.81
N ASP A 698 0.70 -4.95 4.43
CA ASP A 698 0.69 -3.48 4.69
C ASP A 698 -0.77 -2.95 4.55
N GLY A 699 -1.10 -1.87 5.26
CA GLY A 699 -2.43 -1.24 5.28
C GLY A 699 -2.66 -0.48 6.59
N TRP A 700 -3.31 0.67 6.53
CA TRP A 700 -3.63 1.50 7.71
C TRP A 700 -5.01 1.03 8.23
N VAL A 701 -5.31 1.04 9.53
CA VAL A 701 -4.56 1.56 10.70
C VAL A 701 -3.88 0.40 11.49
N LEU A 702 -3.25 0.69 12.64
CA LEU A 702 -2.94 -0.31 13.68
C LEU A 702 -3.59 0.14 14.99
N GLN A 703 -4.47 -0.69 15.55
CA GLN A 703 -4.92 -0.58 16.93
C GLN A 703 -4.41 -1.80 17.70
N GLY A 704 -3.65 -1.56 18.77
CA GLY A 704 -3.06 -2.61 19.60
C GLY A 704 -3.27 -2.34 21.08
N LEU A 705 -3.74 -3.34 21.81
CA LEU A 705 -3.91 -3.28 23.25
C LEU A 705 -2.84 -4.14 23.92
N LEU A 706 -1.87 -3.50 24.59
CA LEU A 706 -1.09 -4.15 25.64
C LEU A 706 -1.84 -3.99 26.97
N THR A 707 -2.27 -5.09 27.58
CA THR A 707 -2.93 -5.08 28.89
C THR A 707 -1.92 -4.85 30.03
N ALA A 708 -2.42 -4.49 31.22
CA ALA A 708 -1.60 -4.40 32.43
C ALA A 708 -0.97 -5.74 32.86
N GLU A 709 -1.49 -6.87 32.36
CA GLU A 709 -0.91 -8.20 32.57
C GLU A 709 0.18 -8.53 31.54
N ASP A 710 0.48 -7.61 30.62
CA ASP A 710 1.37 -7.76 29.47
C ASP A 710 0.88 -8.77 28.42
N ILE A 711 -0.43 -8.82 28.20
CA ILE A 711 -1.04 -9.50 27.04
C ILE A 711 -1.14 -8.50 25.89
N LEU A 712 -0.46 -8.77 24.78
CA LEU A 712 -0.54 -8.00 23.55
C LEU A 712 -1.64 -8.56 22.65
N ILE A 713 -2.60 -7.70 22.31
CA ILE A 713 -3.75 -7.98 21.45
C ILE A 713 -3.71 -7.01 20.27
N ASN A 714 -3.67 -7.51 19.04
CA ASN A 714 -3.70 -6.70 17.83
C ASN A 714 -4.51 -7.41 16.72
N PRO A 715 -5.79 -7.05 16.49
CA PRO A 715 -6.63 -7.69 15.48
C PRO A 715 -6.11 -7.49 14.04
N HIS A 716 -5.58 -6.31 13.69
CA HIS A 716 -4.96 -6.06 12.37
C HIS A 716 -3.72 -6.93 12.08
N ARG A 717 -3.08 -7.47 13.12
CA ARG A 717 -1.97 -8.44 13.00
C ARG A 717 -2.38 -9.86 13.37
N GLN A 718 -3.64 -10.07 13.72
CA GLN A 718 -4.20 -11.30 14.27
C GLN A 718 -3.32 -11.91 15.37
N LEU A 719 -2.72 -11.03 16.19
CA LEU A 719 -1.75 -11.37 17.22
C LEU A 719 -2.42 -11.27 18.59
N TYR A 720 -2.49 -12.41 19.27
CA TYR A 720 -2.80 -12.52 20.69
C TYR A 720 -1.61 -13.22 21.35
N VAL A 721 -0.94 -12.59 22.31
CA VAL A 721 0.23 -13.17 22.99
C VAL A 721 0.37 -12.65 24.42
N ASN A 722 0.46 -13.55 25.39
CA ASN A 722 0.90 -13.23 26.75
C ASN A 722 2.42 -13.07 26.72
N LEU A 723 2.96 -11.87 26.93
CA LEU A 723 4.40 -11.62 26.80
C LEU A 723 5.24 -12.23 27.96
N LYS A 724 4.62 -12.55 29.09
CA LYS A 724 5.29 -13.18 30.25
C LYS A 724 5.39 -14.69 30.10
N ASP A 725 4.35 -15.33 29.57
CA ASP A 725 4.37 -16.73 29.15
C ASP A 725 3.75 -16.91 27.76
N PRO A 726 4.52 -16.66 26.68
CA PRO A 726 4.04 -16.86 25.33
C PRO A 726 3.66 -18.32 25.05
N ALA A 727 4.30 -19.29 25.71
CA ALA A 727 4.06 -20.71 25.47
C ALA A 727 2.67 -21.18 25.97
N ALA A 728 2.16 -20.56 27.04
CA ALA A 728 0.83 -20.78 27.61
C ALA A 728 -0.26 -19.87 27.02
N THR A 729 0.04 -19.01 26.03
CA THR A 729 -0.99 -18.18 25.39
C THR A 729 -2.09 -19.06 24.75
N PRO A 730 -3.38 -18.79 25.02
CA PRO A 730 -4.48 -19.37 24.26
C PRO A 730 -4.39 -19.04 22.76
N SER A 731 -4.54 -20.03 21.89
CA SER A 731 -4.75 -19.79 20.46
C SER A 731 -6.10 -19.09 20.25
N LEU A 732 -6.07 -17.81 19.89
CA LEU A 732 -7.27 -17.01 19.62
C LEU A 732 -7.31 -16.59 18.14
N TRP A 733 -8.39 -16.92 17.44
CA TRP A 733 -8.59 -16.47 16.06
C TRP A 733 -9.20 -15.07 16.11
N LEU A 734 -8.32 -14.07 16.15
CA LEU A 734 -8.70 -12.67 16.04
C LEU A 734 -9.11 -12.38 14.58
N PRO A 735 -10.29 -11.77 14.33
CA PRO A 735 -10.57 -11.20 13.02
C PRO A 735 -9.71 -9.95 12.81
N GLN A 736 -9.54 -9.56 11.55
CA GLN A 736 -9.18 -8.18 11.23
C GLN A 736 -10.35 -7.28 11.66
N GLY A 737 -10.03 -6.31 12.52
CA GLY A 737 -11.00 -5.38 13.08
C GLY A 737 -10.32 -4.05 13.37
N ASP A 738 -11.02 -2.95 13.15
CA ASP A 738 -10.44 -1.61 13.11
C ASP A 738 -10.16 -1.01 14.49
N SER A 739 -10.76 -1.57 15.55
CA SER A 739 -10.45 -1.20 16.93
C SER A 739 -10.46 -2.37 17.91
N VAL A 740 -9.61 -2.27 18.94
CA VAL A 740 -9.56 -3.14 20.12
C VAL A 740 -9.52 -2.29 21.39
N LEU A 741 -10.40 -2.59 22.34
CA LEU A 741 -10.60 -1.79 23.56
C LEU A 741 -10.68 -2.69 24.80
N PRO A 742 -10.20 -2.22 25.98
CA PRO A 742 -10.28 -2.97 27.23
C PRO A 742 -11.72 -3.00 27.77
N LEU A 743 -12.10 -4.11 28.39
CA LEU A 743 -13.32 -4.22 29.24
C LEU A 743 -12.92 -4.32 30.72
N GLY A 744 -11.87 -3.58 31.11
CA GLY A 744 -11.18 -3.76 32.38
C GLY A 744 -10.19 -4.93 32.36
N ALA A 745 -9.85 -5.46 33.55
CA ALA A 745 -8.81 -6.48 33.71
C ALA A 745 -9.21 -7.89 33.21
N ALA A 746 -10.49 -8.14 32.93
CA ALA A 746 -11.02 -9.47 32.65
C ALA A 746 -11.45 -9.70 31.19
N GLY A 747 -11.23 -8.74 30.29
CA GLY A 747 -11.72 -8.85 28.92
C GLY A 747 -11.37 -7.70 27.99
N PHE A 748 -11.77 -7.84 26.73
CA PHE A 748 -11.58 -6.86 25.67
C PHE A 748 -12.74 -6.91 24.66
N ALA A 749 -12.94 -5.83 23.92
CA ALA A 749 -13.87 -5.74 22.80
C ALA A 749 -13.11 -5.60 21.48
N ILE A 750 -13.63 -6.24 20.43
CA ILE A 750 -13.18 -6.08 19.04
C ILE A 750 -14.34 -5.50 18.22
N GLN A 751 -14.07 -4.41 17.51
CA GLN A 751 -14.96 -3.92 16.46
C GLN A 751 -14.76 -4.73 15.17
N THR A 752 -15.86 -5.14 14.56
CA THR A 752 -15.91 -5.74 13.22
C THR A 752 -16.78 -4.88 12.30
N ALA A 753 -16.87 -5.19 11.01
CA ALA A 753 -17.73 -4.44 10.09
C ALA A 753 -19.23 -4.56 10.44
N VAL A 754 -19.61 -5.62 11.16
CA VAL A 754 -20.99 -6.03 11.39
C VAL A 754 -21.52 -5.74 12.80
N GLY A 755 -20.64 -5.32 13.71
CA GLY A 755 -20.95 -5.17 15.13
C GLY A 755 -19.72 -5.27 16.02
N ILE A 756 -19.94 -5.48 17.31
CA ILE A 756 -18.89 -5.55 18.33
C ILE A 756 -18.93 -6.92 18.99
N TYR A 757 -17.78 -7.58 19.09
CA TYR A 757 -17.60 -8.79 19.91
C TYR A 757 -16.94 -8.40 21.23
N THR A 758 -17.55 -8.77 22.35
CA THR A 758 -16.93 -8.70 23.67
C THR A 758 -16.42 -10.07 24.08
N PHE A 759 -15.20 -10.13 24.60
CA PHE A 759 -14.55 -11.33 25.13
C PHE A 759 -14.30 -11.11 26.63
N GLU A 760 -14.99 -11.85 27.48
CA GLU A 760 -14.83 -11.83 28.94
C GLU A 760 -14.28 -13.20 29.40
N ASN A 761 -13.23 -13.23 30.21
CA ASN A 761 -12.64 -14.49 30.69
C ASN A 761 -13.65 -15.28 31.55
N ARG A 762 -13.86 -16.57 31.26
CA ARG A 762 -14.50 -17.49 32.21
C ARG A 762 -13.51 -17.77 33.33
N LYS A 763 -13.78 -17.23 34.52
CA LYS A 763 -13.02 -17.49 35.75
C LYS A 763 -13.26 -18.92 36.26
#